data_AF-A0A1V3SHV8-F1
#
_entry.id   AF-A0A1V3SHV8-F1
#
_cell.length_a   1.000
_cell.length_b   1.000
_cell.length_c   1.000
_cell.angle_alpha   90.00
_cell.angle_beta   90.00
_cell.angle_gamma   90.00
#
_symmetry.space_group_name_H-M   'P 1'
#
loop_
_entity.id
_entity.type
_entity.pdbx_description
1 polymer ?
#
loop_
_entity_poly.entity_id
_entity_poly.type
_entity_poly.pdbx_seq_one_letter_code
_entity_poly.pdbx_strand_id
1 'polypeptide(L)'
;MLKVPAFRTVAGVTLYADDTLWYRFYPVSDQPRVRLDKDGQPVFLLVKYALSDEELARNPTLPRGGGYLNVDVVFELDDAQREAVRADLQAWVDTEFARRQSGSAEEKASVQGMAAAPPVDFGTPTYTGGTVAMDAPQSSVLVSKRVATGAPSLLADNVSVFSMDLTSEGATFMERTLTGGGGAATASDLTPIQVRYDLTFWARLPPVRIHVKADSQRMYEQVRKIMDGAGVDHCTTYDFQHSDIDTASAEVAGLITVQIDTGSGSLDDAVIAELRRYALEVMQELVESNFFTTDLAEAHQPAGSTDIPDEALSGRRDKTKKYLRQQHDSVRMKLELSLEQNSVVAWPIHPQGTLQTFFRGMSPAQISNFVRVVHLDDPAFQSLNVTARVFAPFDAAGLEAVEVELRYTGRDANGDHQEKLKTFTFTGNQPQKWEPKLIGDERGHEFRYRFKFAGRAFGSFTPWEHSGRSDLNIAVPGAGRVMVEVRAGDVDFENQVRQVQVLLAYEDPAAGVPRQEQTVVLEKTSTSGVYDRQIFEPRARPVLYRQRFRMHSGEVVEDAEWQALSGSQLIVNQPARGLLRVRLLPAGDGWDGVAQVIVDLRYEDAANGLRREESLVFKSSQEFRTWEVALRDQNRRSFEYRINASFKDGRFQQGEWQPHSGEETLAIVVKAPPRHQIQIVPDRLDLATAPLTEVSLTHLPTGRQETFVFRAHTPVVWNVDVDPGTPVRYRVEVTHFPAGGDPVVLAPFEEEDPVLVLPPYQPPRPGLFRVQLVPSLIDFTKTPLVTIDLRYQDEVHGIDVSHAVALTDRTPMEWVVDVRDVNRRLYAHQITYFVAPDQVPHALPQAFTDKPLLVVPRFQP
;
A
#
# COMPACT_ATOMS: atom_id res chain seq x y z
N MET A 1 -1.99 -53.77 68.72
CA MET A 1 -2.48 -52.41 68.40
C MET A 1 -1.32 -51.44 68.36
N LEU A 2 -1.34 -50.45 67.46
CA LEU A 2 -0.32 -49.41 67.40
C LEU A 2 -0.21 -48.66 68.75
N LYS A 3 1.03 -48.45 69.21
CA LYS A 3 1.36 -47.68 70.42
C LYS A 3 1.97 -46.33 70.06
N VAL A 4 1.58 -45.30 70.80
CA VAL A 4 2.20 -43.97 70.75
C VAL A 4 3.06 -43.74 72.00
N PRO A 5 4.08 -42.86 71.96
CA PRO A 5 4.54 -42.05 70.81
C PRO A 5 5.20 -42.91 69.70
N ALA A 6 5.63 -42.27 68.61
CA ALA A 6 6.40 -42.93 67.56
C ALA A 6 7.65 -43.61 68.13
N PHE A 7 7.98 -44.78 67.59
CA PHE A 7 9.13 -45.57 68.02
C PHE A 7 10.44 -45.01 67.48
N ARG A 8 10.48 -44.66 66.18
CA ARG A 8 11.60 -43.99 65.50
C ARG A 8 11.18 -43.54 64.09
N THR A 9 12.04 -42.78 63.41
CA THR A 9 11.88 -42.43 61.99
C THR A 9 13.06 -42.97 61.18
N VAL A 10 12.77 -43.59 60.03
CA VAL A 10 13.78 -44.14 59.11
C VAL A 10 13.41 -43.76 57.68
N ALA A 11 14.33 -43.14 56.93
CA ALA A 11 14.15 -42.80 55.51
C ALA A 11 12.85 -42.02 55.18
N GLY A 12 12.43 -41.10 56.05
CA GLY A 12 11.19 -40.33 55.88
C GLY A 12 9.91 -41.15 56.11
N VAL A 13 10.01 -42.19 56.93
CA VAL A 13 8.90 -43.02 57.40
C VAL A 13 8.90 -43.01 58.92
N THR A 14 7.79 -42.58 59.52
CA THR A 14 7.55 -42.66 60.95
C THR A 14 7.06 -44.07 61.33
N LEU A 15 7.75 -44.71 62.28
CA LEU A 15 7.49 -46.09 62.68
C LEU A 15 6.84 -46.10 64.06
N TYR A 16 5.72 -46.80 64.20
CA TYR A 16 5.09 -47.05 65.49
C TYR A 16 5.20 -48.54 65.87
N ALA A 17 5.42 -48.84 67.14
CA ALA A 17 5.49 -50.22 67.64
C ALA A 17 4.09 -50.75 67.98
N ASP A 18 3.91 -52.08 67.99
CA ASP A 18 2.72 -52.71 68.54
C ASP A 18 2.78 -52.78 70.08
N ASP A 19 1.64 -52.66 70.75
CA ASP A 19 1.48 -52.77 72.20
C ASP A 19 1.69 -54.18 72.74
N THR A 20 1.46 -55.21 71.91
CA THR A 20 1.51 -56.63 72.31
C THR A 20 2.67 -57.37 71.63
N LEU A 21 2.87 -57.16 70.34
CA LEU A 21 3.87 -57.88 69.55
C LEU A 21 5.10 -57.00 69.31
N TRP A 22 6.17 -57.24 70.08
CA TRP A 22 7.39 -56.42 70.03
C TRP A 22 8.14 -56.46 68.67
N TYR A 23 7.79 -57.37 67.77
CA TYR A 23 8.33 -57.49 66.41
C TYR A 23 7.37 -56.99 65.31
N ARG A 24 6.21 -56.45 65.68
CA ARG A 24 5.23 -55.85 64.76
C ARG A 24 5.30 -54.33 64.82
N PHE A 25 5.35 -53.71 63.65
CA PHE A 25 5.46 -52.27 63.50
C PHE A 25 4.46 -51.74 62.48
N TYR A 26 4.11 -50.46 62.61
CA TYR A 26 3.18 -49.76 61.74
C TYR A 26 3.93 -48.61 61.09
N PRO A 27 4.46 -48.82 59.87
CA PRO A 27 5.14 -47.77 59.14
C PRO A 27 4.14 -46.80 58.52
N VAL A 28 4.40 -45.52 58.67
CA VAL A 28 3.60 -44.42 58.12
C VAL A 28 4.57 -43.55 57.33
N SER A 29 4.32 -43.34 56.03
CA SER A 29 5.14 -42.40 55.22
C SER A 29 5.10 -41.02 55.84
N ASP A 30 6.04 -40.11 55.52
CA ASP A 30 5.92 -38.70 55.91
C ASP A 30 5.54 -37.81 54.71
N GLN A 31 5.59 -38.35 53.48
CA GLN A 31 5.37 -37.59 52.24
C GLN A 31 4.32 -38.21 51.31
N PRO A 32 3.45 -37.40 50.68
CA PRO A 32 2.51 -37.86 49.66
C PRO A 32 3.20 -38.06 48.30
N ARG A 33 2.68 -39.00 47.50
CA ARG A 33 3.15 -39.24 46.12
C ARG A 33 1.99 -39.46 45.15
N VAL A 34 2.24 -39.28 43.85
CA VAL A 34 1.26 -39.65 42.83
C VAL A 34 1.08 -41.17 42.81
N ARG A 35 -0.18 -41.62 42.74
CA ARG A 35 -0.51 -43.05 42.67
C ARG A 35 0.04 -43.64 41.38
N LEU A 36 0.60 -44.83 41.48
CA LEU A 36 0.94 -45.64 40.31
C LEU A 36 -0.19 -46.64 40.03
N ASP A 37 -0.47 -46.91 38.76
CA ASP A 37 -1.35 -48.00 38.35
C ASP A 37 -0.63 -49.36 38.38
N LYS A 38 -1.34 -50.42 38.00
CA LYS A 38 -0.84 -51.79 37.95
C LYS A 38 0.38 -51.99 37.02
N ASP A 39 0.56 -51.07 36.06
CA ASP A 39 1.62 -51.11 35.04
C ASP A 39 2.78 -50.16 35.43
N GLY A 40 2.74 -49.59 36.64
CA GLY A 40 3.75 -48.68 37.18
C GLY A 40 3.67 -47.26 36.60
N GLN A 41 2.57 -46.90 35.93
CA GLN A 41 2.38 -45.58 35.34
C GLN A 41 1.69 -44.62 36.32
N PRO A 42 2.05 -43.32 36.34
CA PRO A 42 1.39 -42.34 37.19
C PRO A 42 -0.06 -42.15 36.77
N VAL A 43 -0.96 -42.14 37.76
CA VAL A 43 -2.37 -41.83 37.56
C VAL A 43 -2.54 -40.32 37.58
N PHE A 44 -2.22 -39.73 36.42
CA PHE A 44 -2.22 -38.30 36.17
C PHE A 44 -2.73 -38.02 34.74
N LEU A 45 -3.54 -36.98 34.56
CA LEU A 45 -4.00 -36.54 33.25
C LEU A 45 -4.08 -35.02 33.19
N LEU A 46 -3.48 -34.43 32.15
CA LEU A 46 -3.68 -33.05 31.75
C LEU A 46 -4.26 -33.03 30.33
N VAL A 47 -5.46 -32.47 30.16
CA VAL A 47 -6.07 -32.22 28.86
C VAL A 47 -6.09 -30.71 28.64
N LYS A 48 -5.48 -30.25 27.56
CA LYS A 48 -5.53 -28.88 27.06
C LYS A 48 -6.42 -28.85 25.83
N TYR A 49 -7.38 -27.94 25.78
CA TYR A 49 -8.28 -27.83 24.64
C TYR A 49 -8.40 -26.40 24.11
N ALA A 50 -8.68 -26.30 22.81
CA ALA A 50 -8.94 -25.04 22.13
C ALA A 50 -10.33 -25.07 21.48
N LEU A 51 -11.02 -23.93 21.56
CA LEU A 51 -12.25 -23.67 20.82
C LEU A 51 -11.92 -23.02 19.48
N SER A 52 -12.73 -23.30 18.47
CA SER A 52 -12.55 -22.74 17.12
C SER A 52 -12.93 -21.26 17.08
N ASP A 53 -12.35 -20.53 16.12
CA ASP A 53 -12.72 -19.14 15.86
C ASP A 53 -14.22 -18.99 15.52
N GLU A 54 -14.82 -20.01 14.89
CA GLU A 54 -16.25 -20.03 14.57
C GLU A 54 -17.14 -20.17 15.82
N GLU A 55 -16.72 -20.94 16.83
CA GLU A 55 -17.42 -21.03 18.11
C GLU A 55 -17.32 -19.74 18.92
N LEU A 56 -16.14 -19.11 18.91
CA LEU A 56 -15.93 -17.80 19.53
C LEU A 56 -16.75 -16.70 18.84
N ALA A 57 -16.92 -16.77 17.52
CA ALA A 57 -17.81 -15.87 16.79
C ALA A 57 -19.29 -16.06 17.17
N ARG A 58 -19.72 -17.31 17.38
CA ARG A 58 -21.09 -17.64 17.82
C ARG A 58 -21.37 -17.20 19.25
N ASN A 59 -20.39 -17.34 20.14
CA ASN A 59 -20.50 -16.89 21.52
C ASN A 59 -19.19 -16.23 21.98
N PRO A 60 -19.08 -14.89 21.83
CA PRO A 60 -17.87 -14.15 22.19
C PRO A 60 -17.52 -14.19 23.68
N THR A 61 -18.42 -14.65 24.54
CA THR A 61 -18.16 -14.78 25.98
C THR A 61 -17.48 -16.10 26.34
N LEU A 62 -17.32 -17.03 25.40
CA LEU A 62 -16.58 -18.27 25.64
C LEU A 62 -15.07 -17.97 25.74
N PRO A 63 -14.34 -18.67 26.62
CA PRO A 63 -12.88 -18.59 26.63
C PRO A 63 -12.32 -19.19 25.34
N ARG A 64 -11.12 -18.77 24.91
CA ARG A 64 -10.47 -19.34 23.71
C ARG A 64 -10.15 -20.83 23.83
N GLY A 65 -10.14 -21.35 25.05
CA GLY A 65 -9.79 -22.72 25.38
C GLY A 65 -9.60 -22.82 26.89
N GLY A 66 -9.08 -23.96 27.33
CA GLY A 66 -8.82 -24.20 28.74
C GLY A 66 -8.07 -25.50 28.95
N GLY A 67 -8.05 -25.96 30.19
CA GLY A 67 -7.56 -27.29 30.49
C GLY A 67 -8.28 -27.95 31.65
N TYR A 68 -8.06 -29.26 31.76
CA TYR A 68 -8.56 -30.09 32.83
C TYR A 68 -7.40 -30.95 33.34
N LEU A 69 -7.14 -30.88 34.64
CA LEU A 69 -6.12 -31.69 35.31
C LEU A 69 -6.80 -32.66 36.28
N ASN A 70 -6.32 -33.90 36.30
CA ASN A 70 -6.73 -34.93 37.25
C ASN A 70 -5.49 -35.67 37.79
N VAL A 71 -5.45 -35.90 39.10
CA VAL A 71 -4.35 -36.62 39.75
C VAL A 71 -4.83 -37.42 40.96
N ASP A 72 -4.37 -38.66 41.06
CA ASP A 72 -4.54 -39.49 42.25
C ASP A 72 -3.26 -39.40 43.10
N VAL A 73 -3.43 -39.18 44.40
CA VAL A 73 -2.33 -39.09 45.37
C VAL A 73 -2.52 -40.17 46.42
N VAL A 74 -1.42 -40.80 46.82
CA VAL A 74 -1.39 -41.83 47.86
C VAL A 74 -0.40 -41.48 48.95
N PHE A 75 -0.62 -42.09 50.10
CA PHE A 75 0.20 -41.96 51.27
C PHE A 75 0.70 -43.35 51.71
N GLU A 76 1.66 -43.86 50.95
CA GLU A 76 2.21 -45.21 51.07
C GLU A 76 3.75 -45.13 50.94
N LEU A 77 4.45 -46.07 51.57
CA LEU A 77 5.89 -46.26 51.38
C LEU A 77 6.17 -46.70 49.94
N ASP A 78 7.22 -46.14 49.33
CA ASP A 78 7.79 -46.74 48.13
C ASP A 78 8.59 -48.02 48.44
N ASP A 79 8.94 -48.77 47.41
CA ASP A 79 9.63 -50.06 47.58
C ASP A 79 11.01 -49.89 48.21
N ALA A 80 11.74 -48.81 47.90
CA ALA A 80 13.06 -48.54 48.46
C ALA A 80 12.96 -48.19 49.96
N GLN A 81 11.97 -47.39 50.35
CA GLN A 81 11.64 -47.08 51.74
C GLN A 81 11.23 -48.34 52.49
N ARG A 82 10.37 -49.18 51.90
CA ARG A 82 9.89 -50.43 52.51
C ARG A 82 11.05 -51.40 52.77
N GLU A 83 11.98 -51.55 51.83
CA GLU A 83 13.18 -52.35 52.02
C GLU A 83 14.11 -51.78 53.09
N ALA A 84 14.37 -50.46 53.06
CA ALA A 84 15.23 -49.79 54.03
C ALA A 84 14.68 -49.89 55.47
N VAL A 85 13.38 -49.61 55.64
CA VAL A 85 12.68 -49.73 56.93
C VAL A 85 12.70 -51.16 57.44
N ARG A 86 12.47 -52.14 56.56
CA ARG A 86 12.50 -53.57 56.93
C ARG A 86 13.90 -53.99 57.40
N ALA A 87 14.95 -53.56 56.70
CA ALA A 87 16.33 -53.86 57.08
C ALA A 87 16.71 -53.26 58.45
N ASP A 88 16.36 -51.99 58.70
CA ASP A 88 16.61 -51.32 59.98
C ASP A 88 15.88 -52.00 61.14
N LEU A 89 14.58 -52.25 60.96
CA LEU A 89 13.76 -52.89 62.00
C LEU A 89 14.19 -54.34 62.24
N GLN A 90 14.63 -55.07 61.21
CA GLN A 90 15.09 -56.44 61.39
C GLN A 90 16.35 -56.48 62.24
N ALA A 91 17.32 -55.60 61.98
CA ALA A 91 18.52 -55.48 62.79
C ALA A 91 18.20 -55.15 64.27
N TRP A 92 17.19 -54.31 64.50
CA TRP A 92 16.71 -54.03 65.85
C TRP A 92 16.01 -55.23 66.49
N VAL A 93 15.13 -55.93 65.77
CA VAL A 93 14.43 -57.13 66.26
C VAL A 93 15.42 -58.24 66.61
N ASP A 94 16.46 -58.43 65.82
CA ASP A 94 17.52 -59.40 66.09
C ASP A 94 18.26 -59.07 67.39
N THR A 95 18.54 -57.79 67.62
CA THR A 95 19.20 -57.31 68.85
C THR A 95 18.29 -57.45 70.07
N GLU A 96 17.02 -57.07 69.93
CA GLU A 96 16.03 -57.11 71.01
C GLU A 96 15.67 -58.57 71.38
N PHE A 97 15.66 -59.49 70.41
CA PHE A 97 15.49 -60.92 70.65
C PHE A 97 16.58 -61.46 71.60
N ALA A 98 17.85 -61.17 71.29
CA ALA A 98 18.99 -61.61 72.10
C ALA A 98 18.94 -61.02 73.52
N ARG A 99 18.53 -59.75 73.65
CA ARG A 99 18.34 -59.10 74.95
C ARG A 99 17.24 -59.80 75.77
N ARG A 100 16.08 -60.07 75.16
CA ARG A 100 14.92 -60.70 75.83
C ARG A 100 15.19 -62.11 76.32
N GLN A 101 16.03 -62.88 75.62
CA GLN A 101 16.46 -64.21 76.07
C GLN A 101 17.18 -64.18 77.44
N SER A 102 17.80 -63.05 77.79
CA SER A 102 18.52 -62.88 79.06
C SER A 102 17.80 -61.98 80.06
N GLY A 103 16.64 -61.41 79.68
CA GLY A 103 15.89 -60.42 80.46
C GLY A 103 15.07 -60.97 81.63
N SER A 104 14.07 -60.19 82.01
CA SER A 104 13.06 -60.52 83.03
C SER A 104 12.24 -61.77 82.67
N ALA A 105 11.50 -62.31 83.63
CA ALA A 105 10.67 -63.51 83.43
C ALA A 105 9.62 -63.31 82.32
N GLU A 106 9.01 -62.13 82.25
CA GLU A 106 8.02 -61.77 81.22
C GLU A 106 8.66 -61.65 79.84
N GLU A 107 9.85 -61.04 79.75
CA GLU A 107 10.58 -60.91 78.48
C GLU A 107 11.05 -62.26 77.95
N LYS A 108 11.53 -63.15 78.82
CA LYS A 108 11.90 -64.53 78.45
C LYS A 108 10.69 -65.31 77.97
N ALA A 109 9.54 -65.17 78.63
CA ALA A 109 8.29 -65.79 78.19
C ALA A 109 7.89 -65.31 76.78
N SER A 110 8.12 -64.03 76.46
CA SER A 110 7.78 -63.45 75.13
C SER A 110 8.59 -64.01 73.94
N VAL A 111 9.72 -64.68 74.21
CA VAL A 111 10.59 -65.31 73.20
C VAL A 111 10.73 -66.82 73.41
N GLN A 112 10.01 -67.37 74.38
CA GLN A 112 10.12 -68.77 74.78
C GLN A 112 9.64 -69.69 73.64
N GLY A 113 10.51 -70.64 73.27
CA GLY A 113 10.23 -71.60 72.18
C GLY A 113 10.56 -71.08 70.77
N MET A 114 11.06 -69.85 70.62
CA MET A 114 11.55 -69.34 69.34
C MET A 114 13.00 -69.76 69.11
N ALA A 115 13.30 -70.40 67.97
CA ALA A 115 14.65 -70.85 67.62
C ALA A 115 15.55 -69.72 67.06
N ALA A 116 14.95 -68.66 66.53
CA ALA A 116 15.62 -67.47 65.97
C ALA A 116 14.71 -66.25 66.15
N ALA A 117 15.26 -65.06 65.90
CA ALA A 117 14.49 -63.82 65.92
C ALA A 117 13.36 -63.88 64.87
N PRO A 118 12.13 -63.46 65.21
CA PRO A 118 11.03 -63.43 64.27
C PRO A 118 11.28 -62.40 63.15
N PRO A 119 10.76 -62.62 61.93
CA PRO A 119 10.80 -61.60 60.90
C PRO A 119 9.91 -60.41 61.29
N VAL A 120 10.33 -59.20 60.92
CA VAL A 120 9.54 -57.97 61.12
C VAL A 120 8.18 -58.09 60.44
N ASP A 121 7.11 -57.89 61.23
CA ASP A 121 5.73 -57.84 60.76
C ASP A 121 5.29 -56.38 60.55
N PHE A 122 4.73 -56.05 59.40
CA PHE A 122 4.16 -54.73 59.12
C PHE A 122 2.65 -54.77 59.25
N GLY A 123 2.13 -54.08 60.26
CA GLY A 123 0.72 -53.78 60.38
C GLY A 123 0.35 -52.48 59.67
N THR A 124 -0.92 -52.35 59.32
CA THR A 124 -1.48 -51.10 58.82
C THR A 124 -2.19 -50.36 59.97
N PRO A 125 -1.96 -49.05 60.17
CA PRO A 125 -2.75 -48.27 61.11
C PRO A 125 -4.25 -48.39 60.80
N THR A 126 -5.07 -48.47 61.85
CA THR A 126 -6.52 -48.42 61.69
C THR A 126 -6.96 -46.95 61.70
N TYR A 127 -7.03 -46.35 60.52
CA TYR A 127 -7.49 -44.97 60.35
C TYR A 127 -8.97 -44.83 60.71
N THR A 128 -9.30 -43.76 61.43
CA THR A 128 -10.63 -43.50 61.99
C THR A 128 -11.29 -42.25 61.41
N GLY A 129 -10.51 -41.40 60.78
CA GLY A 129 -10.94 -40.15 60.20
C GLY A 129 -9.81 -39.49 59.43
N GLY A 130 -10.16 -38.57 58.55
CA GLY A 130 -9.18 -37.73 57.93
C GLY A 130 -9.72 -36.85 56.81
N THR A 131 -9.00 -35.77 56.56
CA THR A 131 -9.22 -34.84 55.46
C THR A 131 -7.95 -34.69 54.63
N VAL A 132 -8.11 -34.22 53.41
CA VAL A 132 -6.99 -33.93 52.52
C VAL A 132 -7.23 -32.59 51.84
N ALA A 133 -6.16 -31.83 51.66
CA ALA A 133 -6.15 -30.56 50.95
C ALA A 133 -5.03 -30.56 49.91
N MET A 134 -5.28 -29.88 48.80
CA MET A 134 -4.28 -29.64 47.76
C MET A 134 -4.12 -28.14 47.56
N ASP A 135 -2.89 -27.67 47.73
CA ASP A 135 -2.51 -26.28 47.50
C ASP A 135 -1.78 -26.18 46.16
N ALA A 136 -2.46 -25.59 45.18
CA ALA A 136 -1.97 -25.30 43.83
C ALA A 136 -2.05 -23.79 43.57
N PRO A 137 -1.36 -23.23 42.55
CA PRO A 137 -1.41 -21.80 42.25
C PRO A 137 -2.86 -21.30 42.07
N GLN A 138 -3.33 -20.40 42.94
CA GLN A 138 -4.74 -19.96 42.99
C GLN A 138 -5.04 -18.70 42.16
N SER A 139 -4.12 -18.24 41.31
CA SER A 139 -4.37 -17.05 40.49
C SER A 139 -5.53 -17.29 39.53
N SER A 140 -6.47 -16.35 39.44
CA SER A 140 -7.57 -16.39 38.47
C SER A 140 -7.08 -16.38 37.02
N VAL A 141 -5.80 -16.02 36.79
CA VAL A 141 -5.15 -16.11 35.49
C VAL A 141 -4.84 -17.57 35.13
N LEU A 142 -4.62 -18.46 36.10
CA LEU A 142 -4.20 -19.85 35.87
C LEU A 142 -5.33 -20.86 36.14
N VAL A 143 -6.20 -20.59 37.11
CA VAL A 143 -7.26 -21.51 37.54
C VAL A 143 -8.62 -20.87 37.30
N SER A 144 -9.50 -21.59 36.60
CA SER A 144 -10.84 -21.08 36.24
C SER A 144 -11.89 -21.43 37.28
N LYS A 145 -11.79 -22.60 37.93
CA LYS A 145 -12.60 -23.03 39.08
C LYS A 145 -11.79 -23.84 40.08
N ARG A 146 -12.17 -23.75 41.36
CA ARG A 146 -11.46 -24.35 42.50
C ARG A 146 -11.45 -25.89 42.42
N VAL A 147 -10.35 -26.46 42.89
CA VAL A 147 -10.06 -27.91 42.97
C VAL A 147 -11.25 -28.67 43.59
N ALA A 148 -11.73 -29.71 42.90
CA ALA A 148 -12.59 -30.70 43.54
C ALA A 148 -11.70 -31.77 44.19
N THR A 149 -11.88 -31.94 45.50
CA THR A 149 -11.09 -32.83 46.35
C THR A 149 -11.98 -33.97 46.86
N GLY A 150 -11.55 -35.21 46.66
CA GLY A 150 -12.15 -36.38 47.32
C GLY A 150 -11.65 -36.54 48.75
N ALA A 151 -12.50 -37.05 49.66
CA ALA A 151 -12.04 -37.48 50.98
C ALA A 151 -11.03 -38.65 50.83
N PRO A 152 -10.03 -38.76 51.72
CA PRO A 152 -9.11 -39.88 51.70
C PRO A 152 -9.88 -41.19 51.88
N SER A 153 -9.40 -42.27 51.25
CA SER A 153 -10.09 -43.57 51.31
C SER A 153 -10.21 -44.15 52.72
N LEU A 154 -9.38 -43.69 53.68
CA LEU A 154 -9.22 -44.26 55.03
C LEU A 154 -8.87 -45.76 55.03
N LEU A 155 -8.47 -46.27 53.87
CA LEU A 155 -7.85 -47.59 53.70
C LEU A 155 -6.33 -47.41 53.78
N ALA A 156 -5.59 -48.52 53.73
CA ALA A 156 -4.14 -48.56 53.95
C ALA A 156 -3.36 -47.42 53.25
N ASP A 157 -3.69 -47.11 52.00
CA ASP A 157 -2.92 -46.19 51.15
C ASP A 157 -3.49 -44.76 51.13
N ASN A 158 -4.61 -44.52 51.84
CA ASN A 158 -5.32 -43.23 51.94
C ASN A 158 -5.48 -42.47 50.62
N VAL A 159 -5.79 -43.19 49.53
CA VAL A 159 -5.90 -42.62 48.19
C VAL A 159 -6.87 -41.43 48.17
N SER A 160 -6.43 -40.33 47.58
CA SER A 160 -7.20 -39.11 47.38
C SER A 160 -7.12 -38.66 45.93
N VAL A 161 -8.25 -38.19 45.37
CA VAL A 161 -8.37 -37.77 43.97
C VAL A 161 -8.59 -36.27 43.90
N PHE A 162 -7.83 -35.60 43.04
CA PHE A 162 -7.96 -34.17 42.77
C PHE A 162 -8.29 -33.93 41.31
N SER A 163 -9.18 -32.97 41.06
CA SER A 163 -9.44 -32.44 39.72
C SER A 163 -9.50 -30.92 39.72
N MET A 164 -9.02 -30.30 38.64
CA MET A 164 -8.91 -28.85 38.53
C MET A 164 -9.18 -28.38 37.10
N ASP A 165 -10.07 -27.39 36.97
CA ASP A 165 -10.28 -26.66 35.72
C ASP A 165 -9.27 -25.52 35.61
N LEU A 166 -8.51 -25.53 34.51
CA LEU A 166 -7.48 -24.56 34.20
C LEU A 166 -7.98 -23.56 33.14
N THR A 167 -7.49 -22.32 33.24
CA THR A 167 -7.60 -21.37 32.14
C THR A 167 -6.71 -21.78 30.97
N SER A 168 -6.81 -21.09 29.83
CA SER A 168 -5.88 -21.25 28.71
C SER A 168 -4.41 -21.08 29.11
N GLU A 169 -4.14 -20.09 29.94
CA GLU A 169 -2.83 -19.74 30.46
C GLU A 169 -2.35 -20.80 31.47
N GLY A 170 -3.24 -21.26 32.36
CA GLY A 170 -2.93 -22.31 33.33
C GLY A 170 -2.63 -23.66 32.71
N ALA A 171 -3.42 -24.05 31.70
CA ALA A 171 -3.17 -25.29 30.94
C ALA A 171 -1.80 -25.25 30.24
N THR A 172 -1.46 -24.10 29.66
CA THR A 172 -0.16 -23.89 28.99
C THR A 172 0.98 -23.83 29.99
N PHE A 173 0.77 -23.21 31.16
CA PHE A 173 1.75 -23.18 32.23
C PHE A 173 2.09 -24.61 32.70
N MET A 174 1.07 -25.41 33.05
CA MET A 174 1.27 -26.79 33.50
C MET A 174 1.92 -27.67 32.43
N GLU A 175 1.47 -27.57 31.16
CA GLU A 175 2.07 -28.29 30.03
C GLU A 175 3.57 -27.99 29.92
N ARG A 176 3.95 -26.70 29.95
CA ARG A 176 5.35 -26.29 29.80
C ARG A 176 6.21 -26.68 31.00
N THR A 177 5.66 -26.62 32.22
CA THR A 177 6.34 -27.09 33.43
C THR A 177 6.65 -28.59 33.34
N LEU A 178 5.70 -29.39 32.88
CA LEU A 178 5.82 -30.86 32.82
C LEU A 178 6.63 -31.36 31.61
N THR A 179 6.56 -30.68 30.46
CA THR A 179 7.17 -31.16 29.20
C THR A 179 8.44 -30.42 28.77
N GLY A 180 8.77 -29.27 29.40
CA GLY A 180 9.96 -28.47 29.06
C GLY A 180 9.88 -27.73 27.71
N GLY A 181 8.68 -27.59 27.15
CA GLY A 181 8.47 -27.01 25.83
C GLY A 181 8.72 -25.50 25.75
N GLY A 182 9.82 -25.10 25.09
CA GLY A 182 10.03 -23.72 24.62
C GLY A 182 11.36 -23.10 25.02
N GLY A 183 12.45 -23.52 24.39
CA GLY A 183 13.67 -22.72 24.17
C GLY A 183 14.55 -22.36 25.38
N ALA A 184 14.14 -22.54 26.64
CA ALA A 184 14.96 -22.10 27.78
C ALA A 184 14.87 -22.89 29.09
N ALA A 185 13.96 -23.87 29.24
CA ALA A 185 13.82 -24.60 30.49
C ALA A 185 13.76 -26.11 30.25
N THR A 186 14.71 -26.84 30.84
CA THR A 186 14.59 -28.28 31.06
C THR A 186 13.26 -28.56 31.78
N ALA A 187 12.53 -29.61 31.35
CA ALA A 187 11.34 -30.08 32.07
C ALA A 187 11.63 -30.10 33.58
N SER A 188 10.78 -29.44 34.35
CA SER A 188 11.01 -29.36 35.79
C SER A 188 10.49 -30.64 36.42
N ASP A 189 11.37 -31.26 37.18
CA ASP A 189 11.08 -32.38 38.07
C ASP A 189 10.17 -31.97 39.26
N LEU A 190 9.78 -30.70 39.36
CA LEU A 190 8.98 -30.17 40.46
C LEU A 190 7.60 -29.73 39.96
N THR A 191 6.57 -30.36 40.50
CA THR A 191 5.19 -29.90 40.30
C THR A 191 4.84 -28.93 41.43
N PRO A 192 4.35 -27.71 41.15
CA PRO A 192 4.01 -26.71 42.19
C PRO A 192 2.68 -27.05 42.87
N ILE A 193 2.50 -28.31 43.26
CA ILE A 193 1.32 -28.84 43.92
C ILE A 193 1.75 -29.43 45.26
N GLN A 194 1.21 -28.88 46.33
CA GLN A 194 1.40 -29.38 47.68
C GLN A 194 0.14 -30.13 48.11
N VAL A 195 0.33 -31.22 48.85
CA VAL A 195 -0.76 -32.01 49.42
C VAL A 195 -0.54 -32.11 50.92
N ARG A 196 -1.60 -31.84 51.67
CA ARG A 196 -1.65 -31.95 53.13
C ARG A 196 -2.76 -32.90 53.51
N TYR A 197 -2.43 -33.90 54.32
CA TYR A 197 -3.38 -34.78 54.96
C TYR A 197 -3.49 -34.41 56.44
N ASP A 198 -4.69 -34.54 56.97
CA ASP A 198 -4.97 -34.54 58.39
C ASP A 198 -5.64 -35.89 58.66
N LEU A 199 -4.95 -36.85 59.27
CA LEU A 199 -5.44 -38.21 59.50
C LEU A 199 -5.50 -38.51 60.99
N THR A 200 -6.44 -39.35 61.40
CA THR A 200 -6.47 -39.92 62.75
C THR A 200 -6.47 -41.43 62.67
N PHE A 201 -5.75 -42.10 63.56
CA PHE A 201 -5.83 -43.55 63.73
C PHE A 201 -6.03 -43.91 65.20
N TRP A 202 -6.52 -45.13 65.46
CA TRP A 202 -6.56 -45.62 66.83
C TRP A 202 -5.15 -45.98 67.33
N ALA A 203 -4.78 -45.42 68.49
CA ALA A 203 -3.50 -45.68 69.16
C ALA A 203 -3.69 -46.00 70.63
N ARG A 204 -2.79 -46.80 71.20
CA ARG A 204 -2.70 -47.00 72.65
C ARG A 204 -1.69 -46.05 73.28
N LEU A 205 -2.12 -45.33 74.30
CA LEU A 205 -1.24 -44.49 75.12
C LEU A 205 -0.25 -45.34 75.94
N PRO A 206 0.94 -44.80 76.26
CA PRO A 206 1.81 -45.42 77.26
C PRO A 206 1.11 -45.43 78.63
N PRO A 207 1.64 -46.13 79.65
CA PRO A 207 1.04 -46.16 81.00
C PRO A 207 1.20 -44.79 81.71
N VAL A 208 0.43 -43.80 81.26
CA VAL A 208 0.38 -42.44 81.80
C VAL A 208 -1.04 -42.09 82.24
N ARG A 209 -1.17 -41.17 83.20
CA ARG A 209 -2.43 -40.51 83.54
C ARG A 209 -2.33 -39.05 83.12
N ILE A 210 -3.21 -38.62 82.23
CA ILE A 210 -3.27 -37.23 81.76
C ILE A 210 -4.56 -36.62 82.29
N HIS A 211 -4.45 -35.56 83.07
CA HIS A 211 -5.58 -34.78 83.53
C HIS A 211 -5.42 -33.34 83.06
N VAL A 212 -6.33 -32.88 82.20
CA VAL A 212 -6.39 -31.50 81.73
C VAL A 212 -7.67 -30.87 82.21
N LYS A 213 -7.55 -29.68 82.81
CA LYS A 213 -8.71 -28.90 83.25
C LYS A 213 -8.53 -27.45 82.87
N ALA A 214 -9.58 -26.85 82.34
CA ALA A 214 -9.60 -25.42 82.01
C ALA A 214 -10.72 -24.68 82.76
N ASP A 215 -10.50 -23.40 83.05
CA ASP A 215 -11.55 -22.49 83.54
C ASP A 215 -12.43 -22.06 82.35
N SER A 216 -13.50 -22.83 82.11
CA SER A 216 -14.34 -22.62 80.91
C SER A 216 -15.05 -21.27 80.91
N GLN A 217 -15.33 -20.69 82.08
CA GLN A 217 -15.96 -19.37 82.16
C GLN A 217 -14.99 -18.28 81.73
N ARG A 218 -13.77 -18.26 82.31
CA ARG A 218 -12.76 -17.26 81.95
C ARG A 218 -12.31 -17.37 80.51
N MET A 219 -12.15 -18.59 80.00
CA MET A 219 -11.83 -18.80 78.60
C MET A 219 -12.95 -18.31 77.67
N TYR A 220 -14.21 -18.67 77.93
CA TYR A 220 -15.32 -18.19 77.12
C TYR A 220 -15.41 -16.66 77.12
N GLU A 221 -15.24 -16.01 78.28
CA GLU A 221 -15.24 -14.55 78.40
C GLU A 221 -14.10 -13.89 77.60
N GLN A 222 -12.91 -14.51 77.55
CA GLN A 222 -11.80 -14.00 76.73
C GLN A 222 -12.07 -14.15 75.24
N VAL A 223 -12.53 -15.32 74.80
CA VAL A 223 -12.91 -15.56 73.39
C VAL A 223 -13.96 -14.56 72.95
N ARG A 224 -15.00 -14.36 73.78
CA ARG A 224 -16.02 -13.36 73.54
C ARG A 224 -15.45 -11.95 73.46
N LYS A 225 -14.56 -11.53 74.38
CA LYS A 225 -13.95 -10.18 74.37
C LYS A 225 -13.08 -9.91 73.14
N ILE A 226 -12.35 -10.92 72.68
CA ILE A 226 -11.55 -10.84 71.45
C ILE A 226 -12.47 -10.62 70.26
N MET A 227 -13.55 -11.39 70.17
CA MET A 227 -14.53 -11.28 69.09
C MET A 227 -15.35 -9.98 69.16
N ASP A 228 -15.68 -9.49 70.36
CA ASP A 228 -16.37 -8.22 70.60
C ASP A 228 -15.47 -6.99 70.28
N GLY A 229 -14.21 -7.17 69.86
CA GLY A 229 -13.37 -6.10 69.29
C GLY A 229 -12.63 -5.23 70.31
N ALA A 230 -12.26 -5.76 71.48
CA ALA A 230 -11.47 -5.01 72.45
C ALA A 230 -9.99 -4.84 72.01
N GLY A 231 -9.70 -3.88 71.13
CA GLY A 231 -8.35 -3.33 70.90
C GLY A 231 -7.78 -3.33 69.48
N VAL A 232 -8.50 -3.76 68.44
CA VAL A 232 -8.07 -3.69 67.03
C VAL A 232 -9.28 -3.54 66.09
N ASP A 233 -9.06 -3.07 64.86
CA ASP A 233 -10.09 -2.90 63.80
C ASP A 233 -11.02 -4.12 63.73
N HIS A 234 -12.33 -3.86 63.66
CA HIS A 234 -13.38 -4.87 63.77
C HIS A 234 -13.21 -6.01 62.74
N CYS A 235 -12.88 -7.21 63.21
CA CYS A 235 -12.95 -8.42 62.39
C CYS A 235 -14.43 -8.76 62.13
N THR A 236 -14.84 -8.83 60.87
CA THR A 236 -16.24 -8.96 60.45
C THR A 236 -16.81 -10.38 60.53
N THR A 237 -16.10 -11.35 61.12
CA THR A 237 -16.53 -12.78 61.15
C THR A 237 -16.35 -13.42 62.53
N TYR A 238 -17.46 -13.63 63.23
CA TYR A 238 -17.57 -14.34 64.53
C TYR A 238 -17.49 -15.86 64.39
N ASP A 239 -16.59 -16.36 63.54
CA ASP A 239 -16.45 -17.79 63.29
C ASP A 239 -15.21 -18.39 63.99
N PHE A 240 -15.25 -19.71 64.23
CA PHE A 240 -14.16 -20.45 64.85
C PHE A 240 -12.83 -20.33 64.09
N GLN A 241 -12.88 -20.17 62.76
CA GLN A 241 -11.68 -20.08 61.92
C GLN A 241 -10.86 -18.80 62.16
N HIS A 242 -11.49 -17.77 62.75
CA HIS A 242 -10.84 -16.52 63.16
C HIS A 242 -10.70 -16.39 64.68
N SER A 243 -11.04 -17.45 65.43
CA SER A 243 -10.79 -17.47 66.86
C SER A 243 -9.32 -17.85 67.08
N ASP A 244 -8.46 -16.88 67.39
CA ASP A 244 -7.05 -17.07 67.78
C ASP A 244 -6.94 -17.79 69.15
N ILE A 245 -7.69 -18.88 69.35
CA ILE A 245 -7.68 -19.67 70.57
C ILE A 245 -6.48 -20.60 70.53
N ASP A 246 -5.35 -20.06 70.94
CA ASP A 246 -4.15 -20.86 71.20
C ASP A 246 -4.21 -21.45 72.61
N THR A 247 -4.53 -22.74 72.71
CA THR A 247 -4.56 -23.48 73.97
C THR A 247 -3.19 -23.57 74.65
N ALA A 248 -2.08 -23.48 73.91
CA ALA A 248 -0.74 -23.43 74.51
C ALA A 248 -0.50 -22.08 75.19
N SER A 249 -0.89 -20.97 74.55
CA SER A 249 -0.87 -19.64 75.17
C SER A 249 -1.82 -19.56 76.38
N ALA A 250 -3.00 -20.20 76.31
CA ALA A 250 -3.94 -20.27 77.42
C ALA A 250 -3.39 -21.09 78.61
N GLU A 251 -2.59 -22.12 78.35
CA GLU A 251 -1.86 -22.85 79.38
C GLU A 251 -0.79 -21.98 80.05
N VAL A 252 0.01 -21.24 79.26
CA VAL A 252 1.02 -20.30 79.80
C VAL A 252 0.35 -19.18 80.62
N ALA A 253 -0.84 -18.73 80.22
CA ALA A 253 -1.65 -17.76 80.95
C ALA A 253 -2.34 -18.34 82.21
N GLY A 254 -2.21 -19.65 82.47
CA GLY A 254 -2.78 -20.34 83.63
C GLY A 254 -4.28 -20.60 83.54
N LEU A 255 -4.87 -20.51 82.35
CA LEU A 255 -6.30 -20.80 82.11
C LEU A 255 -6.54 -22.29 81.90
N ILE A 256 -5.53 -23.01 81.41
CA ILE A 256 -5.50 -24.45 81.23
C ILE A 256 -4.42 -25.02 82.15
N THR A 257 -4.76 -26.08 82.87
CA THR A 257 -3.81 -26.85 83.68
C THR A 257 -3.68 -28.25 83.10
N VAL A 258 -2.49 -28.62 82.63
CA VAL A 258 -2.16 -29.98 82.16
C VAL A 258 -1.32 -30.69 83.23
N GLN A 259 -1.79 -31.84 83.69
CA GLN A 259 -1.06 -32.73 84.60
C GLN A 259 -0.82 -34.06 83.90
N ILE A 260 0.45 -34.43 83.74
CA ILE A 260 0.87 -35.72 83.17
C ILE A 260 1.63 -36.48 84.25
N ASP A 261 1.04 -37.58 84.73
CA ASP A 261 1.65 -38.49 85.71
C ASP A 261 2.09 -39.76 84.98
N THR A 262 3.41 -39.99 84.92
CA THR A 262 4.02 -41.16 84.27
C THR A 262 4.10 -42.39 85.19
N GLY A 263 3.55 -42.31 86.41
CA GLY A 263 3.62 -43.37 87.40
C GLY A 263 5.07 -43.66 87.83
N SER A 264 5.44 -44.95 87.91
CA SER A 264 6.80 -45.39 88.29
C SER A 264 7.78 -45.48 87.10
N GLY A 265 7.36 -45.14 85.88
CA GLY A 265 8.19 -45.16 84.69
C GLY A 265 8.73 -43.77 84.33
N SER A 266 10.00 -43.68 83.90
CA SER A 266 10.54 -42.48 83.27
C SER A 266 10.26 -42.53 81.76
N LEU A 267 9.56 -41.51 81.25
CA LEU A 267 9.44 -41.26 79.80
C LEU A 267 10.37 -40.11 79.43
N ASP A 268 10.86 -40.11 78.19
CA ASP A 268 11.69 -39.02 77.68
C ASP A 268 10.90 -37.71 77.58
N ASP A 269 11.56 -36.56 77.77
CA ASP A 269 10.93 -35.24 77.74
C ASP A 269 10.20 -34.95 76.42
N ALA A 270 10.73 -35.47 75.31
CA ALA A 270 10.11 -35.38 73.99
C ALA A 270 8.73 -36.06 73.94
N VAL A 271 8.58 -37.20 74.63
CA VAL A 271 7.33 -37.95 74.73
C VAL A 271 6.32 -37.21 75.60
N ILE A 272 6.77 -36.62 76.71
CA ILE A 272 5.92 -35.81 77.58
C ILE A 272 5.42 -34.57 76.81
N ALA A 273 6.27 -33.93 76.02
CA ALA A 273 5.89 -32.80 75.18
C ALA A 273 4.85 -33.20 74.11
N GLU A 274 5.01 -34.36 73.48
CA GLU A 274 4.05 -34.88 72.49
C GLU A 274 2.68 -35.19 73.11
N LEU A 275 2.67 -35.84 74.29
CA LEU A 275 1.45 -36.11 75.04
C LEU A 275 0.76 -34.82 75.52
N ARG A 276 1.54 -33.81 75.92
CA ARG A 276 1.02 -32.49 76.30
C ARG A 276 0.36 -31.80 75.10
N ARG A 277 1.02 -31.80 73.94
CA ARG A 277 0.47 -31.24 72.69
C ARG A 277 -0.85 -31.93 72.33
N TYR A 278 -0.89 -33.26 72.34
CA TYR A 278 -2.12 -34.01 72.11
C TYR A 278 -3.24 -33.60 73.08
N ALA A 279 -2.92 -33.47 74.36
CA ALA A 279 -3.91 -33.09 75.37
C ALA A 279 -4.47 -31.67 75.16
N LEU A 280 -3.62 -30.74 74.67
CA LEU A 280 -4.04 -29.40 74.27
C LEU A 280 -4.88 -29.40 72.98
N GLU A 281 -4.54 -30.22 71.98
CA GLU A 281 -5.35 -30.39 70.76
C GLU A 281 -6.75 -30.92 71.08
N VAL A 282 -6.86 -31.96 71.93
CA VAL A 282 -8.17 -32.46 72.40
C VAL A 282 -8.92 -31.38 73.19
N MET A 283 -8.21 -30.57 73.98
CA MET A 283 -8.82 -29.44 74.67
C MET A 283 -9.35 -28.39 73.68
N GLN A 284 -8.64 -28.14 72.58
CA GLN A 284 -9.08 -27.23 71.52
C GLN A 284 -10.34 -27.77 70.83
N GLU A 285 -10.43 -29.07 70.56
CA GLU A 285 -11.67 -29.70 70.04
C GLU A 285 -12.84 -29.59 71.03
N LEU A 286 -12.58 -29.78 72.33
CA LEU A 286 -13.59 -29.57 73.37
C LEU A 286 -14.06 -28.11 73.42
N VAL A 287 -13.15 -27.15 73.24
CA VAL A 287 -13.48 -25.73 73.13
C VAL A 287 -14.34 -25.48 71.89
N GLU A 288 -13.94 -25.98 70.72
CA GLU A 288 -14.69 -25.84 69.49
C GLU A 288 -16.11 -26.40 69.62
N SER A 289 -16.23 -27.63 70.12
CA SER A 289 -17.51 -28.33 70.29
C SER A 289 -18.42 -27.66 71.32
N ASN A 290 -17.85 -27.21 72.45
CA ASN A 290 -18.63 -26.67 73.55
C ASN A 290 -18.95 -25.18 73.38
N PHE A 291 -18.04 -24.38 72.83
CA PHE A 291 -18.22 -22.94 72.72
C PHE A 291 -18.82 -22.52 71.39
N PHE A 292 -18.72 -23.33 70.33
CA PHE A 292 -19.20 -22.96 69.00
C PHE A 292 -20.38 -23.83 68.54
N THR A 293 -21.18 -23.28 67.62
CA THR A 293 -22.40 -23.88 67.09
C THR A 293 -22.57 -23.57 65.61
N THR A 294 -23.17 -24.47 64.85
CA THR A 294 -23.63 -24.19 63.48
C THR A 294 -25.05 -23.62 63.45
N ASP A 295 -25.75 -23.62 64.60
CA ASP A 295 -27.08 -23.05 64.74
C ASP A 295 -27.00 -21.53 64.97
N LEU A 296 -27.46 -20.76 63.98
CA LEU A 296 -27.50 -19.30 64.03
C LEU A 296 -28.40 -18.76 65.14
N ALA A 297 -29.41 -19.51 65.61
CA ALA A 297 -30.28 -19.06 66.70
C ALA A 297 -29.57 -19.05 68.06
N GLU A 298 -28.52 -19.87 68.21
CA GLU A 298 -27.71 -19.96 69.42
C GLU A 298 -26.42 -19.14 69.35
N ALA A 299 -26.18 -18.46 68.22
CA ALA A 299 -24.97 -17.68 67.97
C ALA A 299 -24.96 -16.34 68.75
N HIS A 300 -23.79 -15.98 69.28
CA HIS A 300 -23.54 -14.70 69.95
C HIS A 300 -23.68 -13.53 68.97
N GLN A 301 -24.35 -12.47 69.43
CA GLN A 301 -24.53 -11.24 68.68
C GLN A 301 -23.95 -10.06 69.48
N PRO A 302 -23.09 -9.23 68.87
CA PRO A 302 -22.55 -8.04 69.52
C PRO A 302 -23.63 -7.01 69.82
N ALA A 303 -23.44 -6.24 70.89
CA ALA A 303 -24.33 -5.12 71.19
C ALA A 303 -24.15 -3.99 70.16
N GLY A 304 -25.18 -3.75 69.33
CA GLY A 304 -25.23 -2.63 68.38
C GLY A 304 -25.22 -3.01 66.89
N SER A 305 -25.08 -4.29 66.53
CA SER A 305 -25.22 -4.76 65.15
C SER A 305 -26.68 -5.16 64.85
N THR A 306 -27.33 -4.50 63.88
CA THR A 306 -28.66 -4.92 63.37
C THR A 306 -28.60 -5.93 62.23
N ASP A 307 -27.41 -6.19 61.69
CA ASP A 307 -27.25 -7.05 60.52
C ASP A 307 -26.48 -8.32 60.90
N ILE A 308 -27.18 -9.46 60.75
CA ILE A 308 -26.53 -10.76 60.55
C ILE A 308 -25.62 -10.58 59.32
N PRO A 309 -24.34 -11.00 59.32
CA PRO A 309 -23.46 -10.80 58.17
C PRO A 309 -24.10 -11.28 56.86
N ASP A 310 -24.09 -10.42 55.83
CA ASP A 310 -24.78 -10.56 54.52
C ASP A 310 -24.57 -11.92 53.82
N GLU A 311 -23.53 -12.67 54.18
CA GLU A 311 -23.28 -14.02 53.68
C GLU A 311 -24.42 -15.01 54.00
N ALA A 312 -25.21 -14.78 55.06
CA ALA A 312 -26.31 -15.64 55.48
C ALA A 312 -27.51 -15.67 54.50
N LEU A 313 -27.67 -14.64 53.65
CA LEU A 313 -28.79 -14.53 52.69
C LEU A 313 -28.42 -14.96 51.26
N SER A 314 -27.15 -15.27 50.99
CA SER A 314 -26.62 -15.53 49.64
C SER A 314 -26.93 -16.93 49.07
N GLY A 315 -27.59 -17.82 49.81
CA GLY A 315 -27.88 -19.20 49.38
C GLY A 315 -26.64 -20.09 49.19
N ARG A 316 -25.42 -19.58 49.41
CA ARG A 316 -24.19 -20.38 49.50
C ARG A 316 -24.04 -20.89 50.93
N ARG A 317 -24.54 -22.11 51.16
CA ARG A 317 -24.33 -22.83 52.42
C ARG A 317 -22.91 -23.38 52.46
N ASP A 318 -21.97 -22.63 53.04
CA ASP A 318 -20.71 -23.23 53.47
C ASP A 318 -20.98 -24.01 54.76
N LYS A 319 -21.01 -25.34 54.69
CA LYS A 319 -21.42 -26.22 55.80
C LYS A 319 -20.42 -26.26 56.96
N THR A 320 -19.36 -25.45 56.92
CA THR A 320 -18.19 -25.54 57.79
C THR A 320 -18.06 -24.38 58.79
N LYS A 321 -18.82 -23.28 58.66
CA LYS A 321 -18.72 -22.15 59.58
C LYS A 321 -19.43 -22.46 60.91
N LYS A 322 -18.69 -22.37 62.03
CA LYS A 322 -19.20 -22.49 63.41
C LYS A 322 -19.08 -21.13 64.12
N TYR A 323 -20.16 -20.67 64.74
CA TYR A 323 -20.26 -19.39 65.44
C TYR A 323 -20.14 -19.55 66.94
N LEU A 324 -19.58 -18.56 67.65
CA LEU A 324 -19.54 -18.57 69.11
C LEU A 324 -20.97 -18.61 69.67
N ARG A 325 -21.23 -19.46 70.66
CA ARG A 325 -22.54 -19.55 71.34
C ARG A 325 -22.80 -18.30 72.17
N GLN A 326 -24.05 -17.84 72.23
CA GLN A 326 -24.44 -16.60 72.94
C GLN A 326 -24.34 -16.69 74.47
N GLN A 327 -24.59 -17.87 75.03
CA GLN A 327 -24.60 -18.09 76.47
C GLN A 327 -23.55 -19.12 76.86
N HIS A 328 -22.77 -18.81 77.90
CA HIS A 328 -21.96 -19.79 78.60
C HIS A 328 -22.82 -20.54 79.63
N ASP A 329 -22.79 -21.86 79.56
CA ASP A 329 -23.37 -22.74 80.58
C ASP A 329 -22.22 -23.55 81.20
N SER A 330 -21.83 -23.23 82.42
CA SER A 330 -20.71 -23.88 83.10
C SER A 330 -20.93 -25.37 83.40
N VAL A 331 -22.19 -25.84 83.37
CA VAL A 331 -22.54 -27.27 83.56
C VAL A 331 -22.40 -28.03 82.24
N ARG A 332 -22.83 -27.44 81.11
CA ARG A 332 -22.78 -28.09 79.79
C ARG A 332 -21.45 -27.88 79.07
N MET A 333 -20.80 -26.73 79.27
CA MET A 333 -19.53 -26.35 78.63
C MET A 333 -18.35 -26.66 79.55
N LYS A 334 -18.29 -27.90 80.03
CA LYS A 334 -17.21 -28.37 80.89
C LYS A 334 -15.97 -28.69 80.04
N LEU A 335 -14.84 -28.07 80.38
CA LEU A 335 -13.55 -28.29 79.72
C LEU A 335 -12.62 -29.09 80.64
N GLU A 336 -12.84 -30.40 80.69
CA GLU A 336 -12.06 -31.33 81.49
C GLU A 336 -11.84 -32.63 80.73
N LEU A 337 -10.59 -33.10 80.68
CA LEU A 337 -10.16 -34.33 80.06
C LEU A 337 -9.40 -35.16 81.09
N SER A 338 -9.79 -36.43 81.27
CA SER A 338 -9.08 -37.38 82.12
C SER A 338 -8.83 -38.66 81.33
N LEU A 339 -7.56 -38.97 81.08
CA LEU A 339 -7.11 -40.17 80.39
C LEU A 339 -6.33 -41.05 81.37
N GLU A 340 -6.67 -42.34 81.42
CA GLU A 340 -6.05 -43.33 82.28
C GLU A 340 -5.05 -44.23 81.51
N GLN A 341 -4.25 -45.01 82.24
CA GLN A 341 -3.22 -45.88 81.67
C GLN A 341 -3.80 -46.84 80.62
N ASN A 342 -3.09 -47.02 79.51
CA ASN A 342 -3.45 -47.91 78.40
C ASN A 342 -4.77 -47.57 77.67
N SER A 343 -5.28 -46.35 77.82
CA SER A 343 -6.44 -45.88 77.04
C SER A 343 -6.17 -45.98 75.55
N VAL A 344 -7.18 -46.41 74.80
CA VAL A 344 -7.19 -46.34 73.33
C VAL A 344 -7.77 -44.99 72.95
N VAL A 345 -7.01 -44.23 72.16
CA VAL A 345 -7.35 -42.86 71.77
C VAL A 345 -7.27 -42.69 70.25
N ALA A 346 -8.03 -41.75 69.72
CA ALA A 346 -7.82 -41.28 68.35
C ALA A 346 -6.60 -40.36 68.36
N TRP A 347 -5.56 -40.75 67.63
CA TRP A 347 -4.29 -40.04 67.57
C TRP A 347 -4.15 -39.33 66.22
N PRO A 348 -3.95 -37.99 66.20
CA PRO A 348 -3.82 -37.22 64.97
C PRO A 348 -2.40 -37.29 64.40
N ILE A 349 -2.31 -37.29 63.08
CA ILE A 349 -1.09 -37.11 62.29
C ILE A 349 -1.36 -36.14 61.13
N HIS A 350 -0.36 -35.33 60.78
CA HIS A 350 -0.49 -34.28 59.75
C HIS A 350 0.57 -34.37 58.66
N PRO A 351 0.58 -35.45 57.87
CA PRO A 351 1.61 -35.60 56.86
C PRO A 351 1.37 -34.69 55.66
N GLN A 352 2.44 -34.07 55.19
CA GLN A 352 2.35 -33.05 54.15
C GLN A 352 3.64 -32.96 53.34
N GLY A 353 3.50 -32.59 52.07
CA GLY A 353 4.66 -32.42 51.21
C GLY A 353 4.29 -31.88 49.84
N THR A 354 5.32 -31.50 49.08
CA THR A 354 5.18 -31.21 47.65
C THR A 354 5.20 -32.54 46.89
N LEU A 355 4.36 -32.69 45.86
CA LEU A 355 4.38 -33.89 45.04
C LEU A 355 5.77 -34.08 44.42
N GLN A 356 6.37 -35.23 44.70
CA GLN A 356 7.68 -35.61 44.17
C GLN A 356 7.63 -35.88 42.65
N THR A 357 8.80 -36.03 42.04
CA THR A 357 8.98 -36.40 40.62
C THR A 357 8.26 -37.71 40.27
N PHE A 358 7.14 -37.63 39.53
CA PHE A 358 6.40 -38.82 39.10
C PHE A 358 6.59 -39.19 37.61
N PHE A 359 7.20 -38.31 36.81
CA PHE A 359 7.64 -38.61 35.44
C PHE A 359 9.14 -38.99 35.36
N ARG A 360 9.77 -39.25 36.50
CA ARG A 360 11.21 -39.55 36.57
C ARG A 360 11.56 -40.75 35.68
N GLY A 361 12.48 -40.56 34.74
CA GLY A 361 12.91 -41.61 33.82
C GLY A 361 12.01 -41.83 32.60
N MET A 362 10.91 -41.07 32.46
CA MET A 362 10.07 -41.10 31.26
C MET A 362 10.60 -40.16 30.17
N SER A 363 10.56 -40.60 28.92
CA SER A 363 10.84 -39.76 27.75
C SER A 363 9.71 -38.75 27.49
N PRO A 364 9.97 -37.64 26.78
CA PRO A 364 8.93 -36.70 26.39
C PRO A 364 7.74 -37.34 25.66
N ALA A 365 7.98 -38.37 24.84
CA ALA A 365 6.93 -39.13 24.14
C ALA A 365 6.05 -39.97 25.08
N GLN A 366 6.61 -40.43 26.20
CA GLN A 366 5.82 -41.11 27.23
C GLN A 366 5.01 -40.09 28.04
N ILE A 367 5.59 -38.93 28.36
CA ILE A 367 4.91 -37.83 29.07
C ILE A 367 3.72 -37.31 28.25
N SER A 368 3.83 -37.22 26.91
CA SER A 368 2.72 -36.78 26.05
C SER A 368 1.48 -37.68 26.09
N ASN A 369 1.57 -38.92 26.57
CA ASN A 369 0.38 -39.76 26.76
C ASN A 369 -0.51 -39.25 27.91
N PHE A 370 0.09 -38.54 28.86
CA PHE A 370 -0.55 -37.93 30.04
C PHE A 370 -0.85 -36.44 29.85
N VAL A 371 -0.26 -35.79 28.84
CA VAL A 371 -0.50 -34.38 28.48
C VAL A 371 -1.05 -34.31 27.05
N ARG A 372 -2.37 -34.17 26.92
CA ARG A 372 -3.09 -34.21 25.64
C ARG A 372 -3.54 -32.83 25.19
N VAL A 373 -3.32 -32.51 23.92
CA VAL A 373 -3.89 -31.33 23.26
C VAL A 373 -5.03 -31.76 22.35
N VAL A 374 -6.22 -31.19 22.52
CA VAL A 374 -7.44 -31.55 21.79
C VAL A 374 -8.06 -30.30 21.15
N HIS A 375 -8.44 -30.39 19.89
CA HIS A 375 -9.26 -29.38 19.23
C HIS A 375 -10.73 -29.82 19.30
N LEU A 376 -11.63 -28.91 19.65
CA LEU A 376 -13.06 -29.21 19.84
C LEU A 376 -13.90 -28.97 18.57
N ASP A 377 -13.27 -28.77 17.42
CA ASP A 377 -13.85 -28.34 16.15
C ASP A 377 -14.39 -29.48 15.27
N ASP A 378 -14.98 -30.51 15.87
CA ASP A 378 -15.49 -31.68 15.13
C ASP A 378 -16.65 -31.29 14.17
N PRO A 379 -16.54 -31.58 12.85
CA PRO A 379 -17.59 -31.29 11.86
C PRO A 379 -18.98 -31.82 12.21
N ALA A 380 -19.08 -32.90 13.00
CA ALA A 380 -20.35 -33.50 13.40
C ALA A 380 -21.27 -32.54 14.20
N PHE A 381 -20.69 -31.52 14.84
CA PHE A 381 -21.42 -30.51 15.62
C PHE A 381 -21.53 -29.15 14.90
N GLN A 382 -21.00 -29.04 13.68
CA GLN A 382 -21.02 -27.82 12.88
C GLN A 382 -22.29 -27.72 12.02
N SER A 383 -22.67 -26.49 11.69
CA SER A 383 -23.83 -26.17 10.85
C SER A 383 -23.48 -25.07 9.85
N LEU A 384 -24.17 -25.05 8.70
CA LEU A 384 -23.90 -24.12 7.61
C LEU A 384 -24.23 -22.66 7.95
N ASN A 385 -25.18 -22.43 8.88
CA ASN A 385 -25.56 -21.13 9.43
C ASN A 385 -25.75 -20.00 8.39
N VAL A 386 -26.63 -20.21 7.41
CA VAL A 386 -26.91 -19.20 6.38
C VAL A 386 -27.97 -18.20 6.86
N THR A 387 -27.63 -16.91 6.85
CA THR A 387 -28.53 -15.78 7.05
C THR A 387 -28.78 -15.11 5.70
N ALA A 388 -29.98 -15.30 5.15
CA ALA A 388 -30.41 -14.70 3.89
C ALA A 388 -31.11 -13.36 4.12
N ARG A 389 -30.76 -12.34 3.32
CA ARG A 389 -31.38 -11.01 3.29
C ARG A 389 -31.72 -10.64 1.85
N VAL A 390 -32.90 -10.06 1.65
CA VAL A 390 -33.30 -9.48 0.39
C VAL A 390 -33.40 -7.96 0.56
N PHE A 391 -32.78 -7.21 -0.35
CA PHE A 391 -32.88 -5.76 -0.42
C PHE A 391 -33.71 -5.38 -1.65
N ALA A 392 -35.02 -5.17 -1.46
CA ALA A 392 -35.98 -4.86 -2.51
C ALA A 392 -36.94 -3.71 -2.11
N PRO A 393 -37.51 -2.97 -3.07
CA PRO A 393 -38.51 -1.94 -2.81
C PRO A 393 -39.93 -2.54 -2.67
N PHE A 394 -40.19 -3.29 -1.59
CA PHE A 394 -41.49 -3.94 -1.35
C PHE A 394 -42.67 -2.95 -1.31
N ASP A 395 -42.47 -1.76 -0.73
CA ASP A 395 -43.57 -0.81 -0.47
C ASP A 395 -44.02 0.02 -1.70
N ALA A 396 -43.15 0.23 -2.69
CA ALA A 396 -43.37 1.21 -3.76
C ALA A 396 -43.55 0.60 -5.16
N ALA A 397 -43.18 -0.67 -5.37
CA ALA A 397 -43.08 -1.28 -6.70
C ALA A 397 -44.17 -2.32 -7.04
N GLY A 398 -45.14 -2.54 -6.15
CA GLY A 398 -46.14 -3.61 -6.29
C GLY A 398 -45.55 -5.02 -6.13
N LEU A 399 -44.34 -5.13 -5.55
CA LEU A 399 -43.66 -6.38 -5.22
C LEU A 399 -44.21 -6.91 -3.88
N GLU A 400 -44.98 -7.99 -3.92
CA GLU A 400 -45.56 -8.60 -2.71
C GLU A 400 -44.56 -9.49 -1.98
N ALA A 401 -43.76 -10.26 -2.73
CA ALA A 401 -42.78 -11.16 -2.15
C ALA A 401 -41.59 -11.44 -3.08
N VAL A 402 -40.46 -11.81 -2.49
CA VAL A 402 -39.33 -12.44 -3.16
C VAL A 402 -39.13 -13.81 -2.54
N GLU A 403 -39.21 -14.86 -3.34
CA GLU A 403 -38.86 -16.20 -2.89
C GLU A 403 -37.41 -16.49 -3.21
N VAL A 404 -36.67 -16.96 -2.22
CA VAL A 404 -35.27 -17.38 -2.34
C VAL A 404 -35.21 -18.85 -2.00
N GLU A 405 -34.73 -19.67 -2.93
CA GLU A 405 -34.50 -21.09 -2.71
C GLU A 405 -33.00 -21.34 -2.58
N LEU A 406 -32.62 -22.06 -1.53
CA LEU A 406 -31.26 -22.49 -1.26
C LEU A 406 -31.16 -24.01 -1.39
N ARG A 407 -30.10 -24.46 -2.02
CA ARG A 407 -29.71 -25.86 -2.15
C ARG A 407 -28.33 -26.07 -1.54
N TYR A 408 -28.23 -26.99 -0.60
CA TYR A 408 -26.97 -27.38 0.02
C TYR A 408 -26.74 -28.87 -0.21
N THR A 409 -25.66 -29.19 -0.90
CA THR A 409 -25.33 -30.56 -1.32
C THR A 409 -23.92 -30.91 -0.87
N GLY A 410 -23.67 -32.16 -0.50
CA GLY A 410 -22.33 -32.63 -0.16
C GLY A 410 -22.24 -34.16 -0.15
N ARG A 411 -21.11 -34.71 0.30
CA ARG A 411 -20.97 -36.14 0.61
C ARG A 411 -20.82 -36.33 2.11
N ASP A 412 -21.57 -37.26 2.68
CA ASP A 412 -21.45 -37.60 4.10
C ASP A 412 -20.23 -38.49 4.38
N ALA A 413 -20.04 -38.89 5.64
CA ALA A 413 -18.91 -39.72 6.08
C ALA A 413 -18.85 -41.10 5.41
N ASN A 414 -19.96 -41.59 4.83
CA ASN A 414 -20.01 -42.84 4.08
C ASN A 414 -19.74 -42.64 2.58
N GLY A 415 -19.53 -41.39 2.16
CA GLY A 415 -19.37 -40.99 0.76
C GLY A 415 -20.70 -40.83 0.00
N ASP A 416 -21.84 -40.97 0.67
CA ASP A 416 -23.16 -40.85 0.06
C ASP A 416 -23.52 -39.39 -0.19
N HIS A 417 -24.15 -39.11 -1.33
CA HIS A 417 -24.58 -37.76 -1.67
C HIS A 417 -25.83 -37.37 -0.87
N GLN A 418 -25.76 -36.24 -0.17
CA GLN A 418 -26.89 -35.68 0.57
C GLN A 418 -27.26 -34.32 -0.01
N GLU A 419 -28.55 -34.01 -0.03
CA GLU A 419 -29.10 -32.73 -0.45
C GLU A 419 -30.07 -32.20 0.61
N LYS A 420 -29.99 -30.90 0.89
CA LYS A 420 -30.93 -30.17 1.74
C LYS A 420 -31.40 -28.93 0.99
N LEU A 421 -32.72 -28.73 0.93
CA LEU A 421 -33.35 -27.59 0.27
C LEU A 421 -34.08 -26.72 1.30
N LYS A 422 -34.04 -25.40 1.10
CA LYS A 422 -34.79 -24.44 1.91
C LYS A 422 -35.30 -23.30 1.04
N THR A 423 -36.60 -23.06 1.07
CA THR A 423 -37.21 -21.88 0.46
C THR A 423 -37.59 -20.87 1.54
N PHE A 424 -37.21 -19.61 1.32
CA PHE A 424 -37.61 -18.45 2.09
C PHE A 424 -38.53 -17.58 1.26
N THR A 425 -39.56 -17.01 1.89
CA THR A 425 -40.43 -16.01 1.28
C THR A 425 -40.23 -14.70 2.03
N PHE A 426 -39.65 -13.70 1.37
CA PHE A 426 -39.43 -12.36 1.92
C PHE A 426 -40.55 -11.45 1.46
N THR A 427 -41.27 -10.85 2.41
CA THR A 427 -42.26 -9.78 2.17
C THR A 427 -41.75 -8.41 2.64
N GLY A 428 -40.46 -8.35 2.98
CA GLY A 428 -39.76 -7.19 3.50
C GLY A 428 -38.27 -7.50 3.64
N ASN A 429 -37.48 -6.51 4.06
CA ASN A 429 -36.01 -6.62 4.12
C ASN A 429 -35.48 -7.31 5.39
N GLN A 430 -36.34 -8.01 6.14
CA GLN A 430 -35.94 -8.68 7.37
C GLN A 430 -35.17 -9.98 7.07
N PRO A 431 -34.04 -10.26 7.76
CA PRO A 431 -33.26 -11.46 7.54
C PRO A 431 -34.03 -12.73 7.94
N GLN A 432 -33.79 -13.82 7.22
CA GLN A 432 -34.23 -15.18 7.59
C GLN A 432 -33.02 -16.10 7.71
N LYS A 433 -33.07 -17.08 8.63
CA LYS A 433 -31.95 -17.96 8.97
C LYS A 433 -32.23 -19.42 8.62
N TRP A 434 -31.18 -20.14 8.22
CA TRP A 434 -31.18 -21.59 7.98
C TRP A 434 -29.89 -22.22 8.51
N GLU A 435 -30.05 -23.20 9.40
CA GLU A 435 -28.94 -23.78 10.17
C GLU A 435 -28.90 -25.32 9.98
N PRO A 436 -28.70 -25.84 8.75
CA PRO A 436 -28.57 -27.27 8.55
C PRO A 436 -27.22 -27.75 9.10
N LYS A 437 -27.18 -28.98 9.63
CA LYS A 437 -25.91 -29.68 9.92
C LYS A 437 -25.04 -29.75 8.66
N LEU A 438 -23.71 -29.67 8.80
CA LEU A 438 -22.81 -29.87 7.67
C LEU A 438 -22.97 -31.28 7.06
N ILE A 439 -22.72 -31.38 5.75
CA ILE A 439 -22.63 -32.61 4.99
C ILE A 439 -21.15 -32.82 4.67
N GLY A 440 -20.48 -33.67 5.44
CA GLY A 440 -19.02 -33.77 5.41
C GLY A 440 -18.38 -32.47 5.89
N ASP A 441 -17.45 -31.94 5.10
CA ASP A 441 -16.76 -30.66 5.29
C ASP A 441 -17.25 -29.55 4.34
N GLU A 442 -18.24 -29.83 3.49
CA GLU A 442 -18.72 -28.90 2.45
C GLU A 442 -19.42 -27.67 3.05
N ARG A 443 -19.10 -26.47 2.57
CA ARG A 443 -19.70 -25.19 3.03
C ARG A 443 -20.30 -24.35 1.90
N GLY A 444 -20.11 -24.78 0.66
CA GLY A 444 -20.76 -24.18 -0.50
C GLY A 444 -22.24 -24.54 -0.55
N HIS A 445 -23.08 -23.57 -0.90
CA HIS A 445 -24.48 -23.76 -1.22
C HIS A 445 -24.82 -22.98 -2.49
N GLU A 446 -25.92 -23.33 -3.12
CA GLU A 446 -26.45 -22.61 -4.27
C GLU A 446 -27.73 -21.91 -3.88
N PHE A 447 -28.02 -20.78 -4.51
CA PHE A 447 -29.27 -20.06 -4.33
C PHE A 447 -29.84 -19.60 -5.67
N ARG A 448 -31.16 -19.41 -5.70
CA ARG A 448 -31.90 -18.76 -6.79
C ARG A 448 -33.10 -18.02 -6.23
N TYR A 449 -33.62 -17.04 -6.95
CA TYR A 449 -34.77 -16.28 -6.46
C TYR A 449 -35.77 -15.96 -7.56
N ARG A 450 -37.00 -15.62 -7.16
CA ARG A 450 -38.10 -15.20 -8.05
C ARG A 450 -38.98 -14.15 -7.39
N PHE A 451 -39.67 -13.38 -8.22
CA PHE A 451 -40.53 -12.28 -7.78
C PHE A 451 -42.01 -12.66 -7.79
N LYS A 452 -42.77 -12.12 -6.84
CA LYS A 452 -44.23 -12.10 -6.82
C LYS A 452 -44.70 -10.66 -6.85
N PHE A 453 -45.44 -10.30 -7.89
CA PHE A 453 -46.07 -8.98 -8.03
C PHE A 453 -47.57 -9.07 -7.78
N ALA A 454 -48.15 -7.98 -7.30
CA ALA A 454 -49.58 -7.90 -7.02
C ALA A 454 -50.44 -8.25 -8.24
N GLY A 455 -51.41 -9.15 -8.04
CA GLY A 455 -52.31 -9.62 -9.09
C GLY A 455 -51.67 -10.54 -10.15
N ARG A 456 -50.42 -10.97 -9.97
CA ARG A 456 -49.71 -11.89 -10.89
C ARG A 456 -49.29 -13.17 -10.19
N ALA A 457 -49.06 -14.27 -10.92
CA ALA A 457 -48.39 -15.45 -10.37
C ALA A 457 -46.92 -15.14 -10.06
N PHE A 458 -46.23 -16.05 -9.36
CA PHE A 458 -44.77 -15.98 -9.26
C PHE A 458 -44.14 -16.02 -10.66
N GLY A 459 -43.13 -15.18 -10.87
CA GLY A 459 -42.30 -15.22 -12.07
C GLY A 459 -41.37 -16.43 -12.10
N SER A 460 -40.43 -16.40 -13.04
CA SER A 460 -39.44 -17.46 -13.18
C SER A 460 -38.33 -17.33 -12.14
N PHE A 461 -37.76 -18.47 -11.73
CA PHE A 461 -36.54 -18.46 -10.93
C PHE A 461 -35.35 -17.98 -11.78
N THR A 462 -34.44 -17.24 -11.15
CA THR A 462 -33.10 -17.05 -11.68
C THR A 462 -32.37 -18.39 -11.83
N PRO A 463 -31.30 -18.43 -12.65
CA PRO A 463 -30.34 -19.53 -12.60
C PRO A 463 -29.80 -19.73 -11.18
N TRP A 464 -29.32 -20.94 -10.90
CA TRP A 464 -28.60 -21.23 -9.66
C TRP A 464 -27.27 -20.47 -9.63
N GLU A 465 -27.01 -19.79 -8.52
CA GLU A 465 -25.76 -19.09 -8.23
C GLU A 465 -25.07 -19.75 -7.03
N HIS A 466 -23.76 -19.93 -7.09
CA HIS A 466 -22.98 -20.55 -6.02
C HIS A 466 -22.52 -19.52 -4.98
N SER A 467 -22.58 -19.88 -3.71
CA SER A 467 -22.12 -19.06 -2.58
C SER A 467 -21.49 -19.94 -1.50
N GLY A 468 -20.33 -19.53 -1.01
CA GLY A 468 -19.71 -20.09 0.21
C GLY A 468 -19.92 -19.21 1.45
N ARG A 469 -20.74 -18.15 1.35
CA ARG A 469 -20.89 -17.15 2.42
C ARG A 469 -22.09 -17.45 3.32
N SER A 470 -21.89 -17.38 4.63
CA SER A 470 -22.98 -17.49 5.60
C SER A 470 -23.92 -16.28 5.58
N ASP A 471 -23.52 -15.12 5.07
CA ASP A 471 -24.35 -13.93 4.90
C ASP A 471 -24.82 -13.74 3.44
N LEU A 472 -25.90 -14.42 3.07
CA LEU A 472 -26.46 -14.34 1.72
C LEU A 472 -27.26 -13.04 1.54
N ASN A 473 -26.68 -12.04 0.87
CA ASN A 473 -27.31 -10.76 0.59
C ASN A 473 -27.75 -10.68 -0.89
N ILE A 474 -29.05 -10.62 -1.14
CA ILE A 474 -29.65 -10.56 -2.49
C ILE A 474 -30.18 -9.14 -2.72
N ALA A 475 -29.48 -8.36 -3.56
CA ALA A 475 -29.85 -6.99 -3.88
C ALA A 475 -30.67 -6.94 -5.18
N VAL A 476 -31.93 -6.49 -5.09
CA VAL A 476 -32.86 -6.37 -6.22
C VAL A 476 -33.54 -4.98 -6.23
N PRO A 477 -32.76 -3.89 -6.28
CA PRO A 477 -33.26 -2.52 -6.09
C PRO A 477 -34.28 -2.09 -7.15
N GLY A 478 -34.25 -2.67 -8.34
CA GLY A 478 -35.22 -2.42 -9.42
C GLY A 478 -36.15 -3.60 -9.69
N ALA A 479 -36.53 -4.39 -8.68
CA ALA A 479 -37.29 -5.65 -8.83
C ALA A 479 -38.30 -5.63 -10.00
N GLY A 480 -38.06 -6.50 -11.00
CA GLY A 480 -38.91 -6.62 -12.18
C GLY A 480 -38.97 -5.37 -13.07
N ARG A 481 -37.98 -4.47 -13.01
CA ARG A 481 -37.92 -3.22 -13.76
C ARG A 481 -36.55 -3.07 -14.42
N VAL A 482 -36.57 -2.55 -15.64
CA VAL A 482 -35.38 -2.15 -16.39
C VAL A 482 -35.35 -0.64 -16.40
N MET A 483 -34.38 -0.08 -15.69
CA MET A 483 -34.15 1.36 -15.63
C MET A 483 -32.79 1.69 -16.23
N VAL A 484 -32.77 2.59 -17.22
CA VAL A 484 -31.54 3.15 -17.81
C VAL A 484 -31.62 4.67 -17.75
N GLU A 485 -30.69 5.29 -17.04
CA GLU A 485 -30.50 6.73 -17.08
C GLU A 485 -29.71 7.10 -18.34
N VAL A 486 -30.23 8.01 -19.14
CA VAL A 486 -29.59 8.51 -20.36
C VAL A 486 -29.19 9.95 -20.12
N ARG A 487 -27.91 10.27 -20.27
CA ARG A 487 -27.40 11.64 -20.08
C ARG A 487 -26.56 12.08 -21.25
N ALA A 488 -26.63 13.36 -21.59
CA ALA A 488 -25.67 13.99 -22.49
C ALA A 488 -24.33 14.12 -21.76
N GLY A 489 -23.26 13.69 -22.42
CA GLY A 489 -21.88 13.96 -22.03
C GLY A 489 -21.36 15.19 -22.77
N ASP A 490 -20.37 15.00 -23.64
CA ASP A 490 -19.81 16.08 -24.47
C ASP A 490 -20.67 16.30 -25.73
N VAL A 491 -21.67 17.18 -25.63
CA VAL A 491 -22.57 17.53 -26.75
C VAL A 491 -22.79 19.04 -26.79
N ASP A 492 -22.38 19.69 -27.89
CA ASP A 492 -22.67 21.11 -28.11
C ASP A 492 -24.09 21.30 -28.66
N PHE A 493 -25.05 21.46 -27.75
CA PHE A 493 -26.44 21.76 -28.10
C PHE A 493 -26.67 23.19 -28.63
N GLU A 494 -25.72 24.10 -28.41
CA GLU A 494 -25.88 25.51 -28.76
C GLU A 494 -25.64 25.71 -30.26
N ASN A 495 -24.54 25.18 -30.78
CA ASN A 495 -24.07 25.52 -32.13
C ASN A 495 -24.10 24.34 -33.10
N GLN A 496 -23.97 23.10 -32.61
CA GLN A 496 -23.76 21.95 -33.50
C GLN A 496 -24.96 20.99 -33.54
N VAL A 497 -25.45 20.56 -32.38
CA VAL A 497 -26.49 19.53 -32.25
C VAL A 497 -27.80 20.17 -31.82
N ARG A 498 -28.86 20.03 -32.62
CA ARG A 498 -30.19 20.51 -32.27
C ARG A 498 -30.84 19.66 -31.19
N GLN A 499 -30.74 18.34 -31.35
CA GLN A 499 -31.24 17.34 -30.39
C GLN A 499 -30.58 15.99 -30.65
N VAL A 500 -30.56 15.14 -29.63
CA VAL A 500 -30.20 13.72 -29.74
C VAL A 500 -31.41 12.86 -29.39
N GLN A 501 -31.72 11.89 -30.22
CA GLN A 501 -32.77 10.90 -29.97
C GLN A 501 -32.09 9.57 -29.68
N VAL A 502 -32.28 9.05 -28.49
CA VAL A 502 -31.78 7.73 -28.07
C VAL A 502 -32.96 6.79 -28.05
N LEU A 503 -33.04 5.87 -28.99
CA LEU A 503 -34.05 4.84 -29.01
C LEU A 503 -33.52 3.66 -28.20
N LEU A 504 -34.19 3.31 -27.10
CA LEU A 504 -33.86 2.17 -26.26
C LEU A 504 -34.93 1.09 -26.39
N ALA A 505 -34.51 -0.17 -26.39
CA ALA A 505 -35.38 -1.32 -26.46
C ALA A 505 -34.94 -2.41 -25.48
N TYR A 506 -35.91 -3.08 -24.87
CA TYR A 506 -35.66 -4.28 -24.10
C TYR A 506 -36.60 -5.39 -24.60
N GLU A 507 -36.12 -6.63 -24.61
CA GLU A 507 -36.95 -7.80 -24.86
C GLU A 507 -36.31 -9.02 -24.18
N ASP A 508 -37.16 -9.92 -23.70
CA ASP A 508 -36.72 -11.22 -23.22
C ASP A 508 -37.78 -12.28 -23.53
N PRO A 509 -37.75 -12.86 -24.75
CA PRO A 509 -38.71 -13.87 -25.15
C PRO A 509 -38.71 -15.12 -24.26
N ALA A 510 -37.56 -15.48 -23.65
CA ALA A 510 -37.45 -16.64 -22.78
C ALA A 510 -38.22 -16.45 -21.47
N ALA A 511 -38.28 -15.21 -20.98
CA ALA A 511 -39.08 -14.81 -19.83
C ALA A 511 -40.49 -14.28 -20.21
N GLY A 512 -40.89 -14.40 -21.48
CA GLY A 512 -42.18 -13.90 -21.97
C GLY A 512 -42.29 -12.37 -22.01
N VAL A 513 -41.18 -11.63 -21.95
CA VAL A 513 -41.17 -10.15 -22.01
C VAL A 513 -41.08 -9.71 -23.49
N PRO A 514 -42.14 -9.11 -24.06
CA PRO A 514 -42.14 -8.69 -25.46
C PRO A 514 -41.17 -7.52 -25.69
N ARG A 515 -40.79 -7.27 -26.94
CA ARG A 515 -40.01 -6.09 -27.30
C ARG A 515 -40.83 -4.82 -27.11
N GLN A 516 -40.26 -3.85 -26.41
CA GLN A 516 -40.83 -2.50 -26.29
C GLN A 516 -39.72 -1.47 -26.41
N GLU A 517 -39.98 -0.48 -27.25
CA GLU A 517 -39.05 0.60 -27.55
C GLU A 517 -39.55 1.90 -26.91
N GLN A 518 -38.62 2.75 -26.50
CA GLN A 518 -38.90 4.09 -26.01
C GLN A 518 -37.76 5.01 -26.46
N THR A 519 -38.13 6.18 -26.95
CA THR A 519 -37.18 7.22 -27.33
C THR A 519 -36.99 8.18 -26.17
N VAL A 520 -35.75 8.36 -25.74
CA VAL A 520 -35.33 9.46 -24.87
C VAL A 520 -34.75 10.57 -25.73
N VAL A 521 -35.29 11.78 -25.62
CA VAL A 521 -34.80 12.96 -26.36
C VAL A 521 -33.95 13.82 -25.43
N LEU A 522 -32.74 14.14 -25.87
CA LEU A 522 -31.83 15.06 -25.20
C LEU A 522 -31.71 16.34 -26.02
N GLU A 523 -31.86 17.48 -25.35
CA GLU A 523 -31.79 18.82 -25.95
C GLU A 523 -31.26 19.83 -24.92
N LYS A 524 -31.03 21.08 -25.34
CA LYS A 524 -30.46 22.15 -24.49
C LYS A 524 -31.17 22.30 -23.13
N THR A 525 -32.50 22.15 -23.11
CA THR A 525 -33.35 22.29 -21.92
C THR A 525 -33.56 20.98 -21.15
N SER A 526 -33.19 19.84 -21.73
CA SER A 526 -33.37 18.51 -21.14
C SER A 526 -32.19 17.61 -21.52
N THR A 527 -31.11 17.71 -20.76
CA THR A 527 -29.84 16.99 -21.02
C THR A 527 -29.79 15.59 -20.42
N SER A 528 -30.88 15.13 -19.80
CA SER A 528 -31.02 13.78 -19.27
C SER A 528 -32.45 13.28 -19.41
N GLY A 529 -32.60 11.96 -19.49
CA GLY A 529 -33.89 11.28 -19.40
C GLY A 529 -33.73 9.86 -18.89
N VAL A 530 -34.85 9.16 -18.72
CA VAL A 530 -34.87 7.80 -18.17
C VAL A 530 -35.69 6.89 -19.07
N TYR A 531 -35.11 5.75 -19.42
CA TYR A 531 -35.85 4.58 -19.87
C TYR A 531 -36.30 3.82 -18.63
N ASP A 532 -37.60 3.83 -18.33
CA ASP A 532 -38.17 3.08 -17.21
C ASP A 532 -39.22 2.11 -17.76
N ARG A 533 -38.95 0.82 -17.58
CA ARG A 533 -39.87 -0.23 -18.02
C ARG A 533 -40.04 -1.30 -16.96
N GLN A 534 -41.28 -1.50 -16.52
CA GLN A 534 -41.66 -2.66 -15.72
C GLN A 534 -41.77 -3.91 -16.62
N ILE A 535 -40.99 -4.94 -16.30
CA ILE A 535 -40.95 -6.24 -17.00
C ILE A 535 -41.44 -7.41 -16.15
N PHE A 536 -41.59 -7.23 -14.83
CA PHE A 536 -42.06 -8.21 -13.85
C PHE A 536 -41.21 -9.48 -13.72
N GLU A 537 -40.07 -9.55 -14.41
CA GLU A 537 -39.12 -10.66 -14.40
C GLU A 537 -37.70 -10.13 -14.10
N PRO A 538 -36.76 -10.97 -13.64
CA PRO A 538 -35.35 -10.57 -13.53
C PRO A 538 -34.77 -10.10 -14.87
N ARG A 539 -33.93 -9.05 -14.85
CA ARG A 539 -33.24 -8.57 -16.05
C ARG A 539 -32.14 -9.58 -16.44
N ALA A 540 -32.39 -10.40 -17.46
CA ALA A 540 -31.42 -11.37 -17.96
C ALA A 540 -30.69 -10.92 -19.25
N ARG A 541 -31.20 -9.89 -19.94
CA ARG A 541 -30.63 -9.39 -21.20
C ARG A 541 -30.15 -7.93 -21.10
N PRO A 542 -29.23 -7.49 -21.97
CA PRO A 542 -28.87 -6.07 -22.06
C PRO A 542 -30.02 -5.25 -22.67
N VAL A 543 -30.10 -3.97 -22.31
CA VAL A 543 -30.94 -3.01 -23.05
C VAL A 543 -30.21 -2.72 -24.36
N LEU A 544 -30.94 -2.73 -25.47
CA LEU A 544 -30.41 -2.33 -26.77
C LEU A 544 -30.67 -0.83 -26.96
N TYR A 545 -29.74 -0.11 -27.59
CA TYR A 545 -29.94 1.28 -27.94
C TYR A 545 -29.40 1.65 -29.33
N ARG A 546 -29.93 2.72 -29.91
CA ARG A 546 -29.42 3.42 -31.09
C ARG A 546 -29.52 4.92 -30.87
N GLN A 547 -28.54 5.67 -31.36
CA GLN A 547 -28.50 7.12 -31.23
C GLN A 547 -28.73 7.79 -32.58
N ARG A 548 -29.47 8.90 -32.56
CA ARG A 548 -29.72 9.74 -33.72
C ARG A 548 -29.51 11.21 -33.34
N PHE A 549 -28.45 11.80 -33.88
CA PHE A 549 -28.11 13.21 -33.73
C PHE A 549 -28.75 14.00 -34.86
N ARG A 550 -29.53 15.02 -34.54
CA ARG A 550 -29.98 16.04 -35.50
C ARG A 550 -29.12 17.27 -35.33
N MET A 551 -28.38 17.65 -36.37
CA MET A 551 -27.48 18.80 -36.34
C MET A 551 -28.23 20.09 -36.67
N HIS A 552 -27.73 21.24 -36.21
CA HIS A 552 -28.25 22.56 -36.61
C HIS A 552 -28.07 22.83 -38.10
N SER A 553 -27.09 22.19 -38.75
CA SER A 553 -26.89 22.23 -40.21
C SER A 553 -28.00 21.53 -41.02
N GLY A 554 -28.95 20.84 -40.36
CA GLY A 554 -30.00 20.04 -40.99
C GLY A 554 -29.61 18.58 -41.26
N GLU A 555 -28.35 18.23 -41.03
CA GLU A 555 -27.87 16.85 -41.14
C GLU A 555 -28.41 15.94 -40.03
N VAL A 556 -28.62 14.66 -40.35
CA VAL A 556 -28.88 13.60 -39.38
C VAL A 556 -27.74 12.57 -39.38
N VAL A 557 -27.20 12.27 -38.20
CA VAL A 557 -26.25 11.17 -37.98
C VAL A 557 -26.93 10.13 -37.11
N GLU A 558 -26.99 8.88 -37.56
CA GLU A 558 -27.69 7.79 -36.86
C GLU A 558 -26.84 6.53 -36.83
N ASP A 559 -26.89 5.81 -35.71
CA ASP A 559 -26.27 4.49 -35.58
C ASP A 559 -27.00 3.50 -36.51
N ALA A 560 -26.24 2.82 -37.38
CA ALA A 560 -26.82 1.84 -38.31
C ALA A 560 -27.35 0.58 -37.60
N GLU A 561 -26.68 0.16 -36.52
CA GLU A 561 -26.96 -1.07 -35.79
C GLU A 561 -27.33 -0.84 -34.32
N TRP A 562 -28.09 -1.78 -33.73
CA TRP A 562 -28.42 -1.73 -32.31
C TRP A 562 -27.20 -2.10 -31.49
N GLN A 563 -26.92 -1.33 -30.46
CA GLN A 563 -25.81 -1.55 -29.55
C GLN A 563 -26.33 -2.11 -28.22
N ALA A 564 -25.58 -3.02 -27.59
CA ALA A 564 -25.91 -3.56 -26.28
C ALA A 564 -25.36 -2.66 -25.16
N LEU A 565 -26.22 -2.30 -24.21
CA LEU A 565 -25.85 -1.55 -23.02
C LEU A 565 -25.52 -2.50 -21.86
N SER A 566 -24.27 -2.49 -21.42
CA SER A 566 -23.76 -3.33 -20.34
C SER A 566 -24.11 -2.83 -18.92
N GLY A 567 -24.80 -1.69 -18.78
CA GLY A 567 -25.09 -1.05 -17.49
C GLY A 567 -26.53 -0.53 -17.33
N SER A 568 -26.71 0.37 -16.36
CA SER A 568 -27.95 1.12 -16.06
C SER A 568 -27.83 2.61 -16.37
N GLN A 569 -26.72 3.05 -16.96
CA GLN A 569 -26.51 4.42 -17.41
C GLN A 569 -25.90 4.42 -18.80
N LEU A 570 -26.40 5.29 -19.67
CA LEU A 570 -25.88 5.57 -21.01
C LEU A 570 -25.47 7.04 -21.09
N ILE A 571 -24.17 7.28 -21.29
CA ILE A 571 -23.64 8.63 -21.56
C ILE A 571 -23.52 8.77 -23.07
N VAL A 572 -24.18 9.80 -23.59
CA VAL A 572 -24.24 10.11 -25.03
C VAL A 572 -23.28 11.25 -25.29
N ASN A 573 -22.17 10.95 -25.96
CA ASN A 573 -21.25 11.96 -26.46
C ASN A 573 -21.55 12.25 -27.93
N GLN A 574 -21.32 13.47 -28.35
CA GLN A 574 -21.36 13.81 -29.76
C GLN A 574 -20.34 12.93 -30.51
N PRO A 575 -20.71 12.36 -31.67
CA PRO A 575 -19.76 11.59 -32.48
C PRO A 575 -18.55 12.47 -32.79
N ALA A 576 -17.34 11.94 -32.55
CA ALA A 576 -16.09 12.70 -32.58
C ALA A 576 -15.91 13.39 -33.95
N ARG A 577 -16.17 14.69 -34.03
CA ARG A 577 -15.90 15.52 -35.21
C ARG A 577 -14.59 16.26 -34.96
N GLY A 578 -13.53 15.84 -35.62
CA GLY A 578 -12.31 16.66 -35.69
C GLY A 578 -12.57 17.87 -36.59
N LEU A 579 -11.93 19.00 -36.33
CA LEU A 579 -11.97 20.16 -37.23
C LEU A 579 -10.63 20.24 -37.97
N LEU A 580 -10.63 20.08 -39.30
CA LEU A 580 -9.46 20.43 -40.10
C LEU A 580 -9.47 21.93 -40.32
N ARG A 581 -8.53 22.65 -39.71
CA ARG A 581 -8.33 24.09 -39.87
C ARG A 581 -7.01 24.35 -40.59
N VAL A 582 -7.07 24.97 -41.75
CA VAL A 582 -5.89 25.32 -42.56
C VAL A 582 -5.79 26.84 -42.67
N ARG A 583 -4.70 27.42 -42.18
CA ARG A 583 -4.45 28.86 -42.30
C ARG A 583 -3.65 29.13 -43.57
N LEU A 584 -4.21 29.94 -44.47
CA LEU A 584 -3.56 30.29 -45.74
C LEU A 584 -2.77 31.58 -45.55
N LEU A 585 -1.47 31.49 -45.83
CA LEU A 585 -0.51 32.58 -45.63
C LEU A 585 0.12 32.99 -46.97
N PRO A 586 -0.19 34.19 -47.51
CA PRO A 586 0.55 34.74 -48.64
C PRO A 586 2.07 34.82 -48.36
N ALA A 587 2.89 34.30 -49.28
CA ALA A 587 4.34 34.26 -49.16
C ALA A 587 5.03 34.43 -50.53
N GLY A 588 6.29 34.88 -50.55
CA GLY A 588 7.05 35.14 -51.78
C GLY A 588 7.12 36.62 -52.16
N ASP A 589 7.91 36.94 -53.18
CA ASP A 589 8.25 38.29 -53.64
C ASP A 589 7.41 38.79 -54.83
N GLY A 590 6.53 37.95 -55.38
CA GLY A 590 5.73 38.26 -56.57
C GLY A 590 4.44 39.04 -56.33
N TRP A 591 4.03 39.23 -55.07
CA TRP A 591 2.69 39.74 -54.71
C TRP A 591 2.41 41.17 -55.18
N ASP A 592 3.42 42.04 -55.31
CA ASP A 592 3.22 43.41 -55.78
C ASP A 592 2.75 43.46 -57.25
N GLY A 593 3.14 42.46 -58.04
CA GLY A 593 2.76 42.30 -59.45
C GLY A 593 1.45 41.55 -59.67
N VAL A 594 0.82 41.01 -58.62
CA VAL A 594 -0.40 40.20 -58.73
C VAL A 594 -1.64 41.09 -58.87
N ALA A 595 -2.56 40.72 -59.75
CA ALA A 595 -3.91 41.25 -59.82
C ALA A 595 -4.85 40.48 -58.88
N GLN A 596 -4.76 39.14 -58.88
CA GLN A 596 -5.41 38.26 -57.91
C GLN A 596 -4.75 36.88 -57.88
N VAL A 597 -4.82 36.22 -56.74
CA VAL A 597 -4.45 34.81 -56.55
C VAL A 597 -5.69 34.04 -56.09
N ILE A 598 -5.99 32.93 -56.75
CA ILE A 598 -7.07 32.02 -56.39
C ILE A 598 -6.44 30.73 -55.88
N VAL A 599 -6.80 30.35 -54.66
CA VAL A 599 -6.41 29.06 -54.06
C VAL A 599 -7.64 28.16 -54.07
N ASP A 600 -7.60 27.11 -54.87
CA ASP A 600 -8.62 26.07 -54.87
C ASP A 600 -8.21 24.99 -53.86
N LEU A 601 -9.11 24.63 -52.95
CA LEU A 601 -8.92 23.56 -51.97
C LEU A 601 -9.99 22.48 -52.15
N ARG A 602 -9.59 21.22 -52.04
CA ARG A 602 -10.51 20.07 -52.03
C ARG A 602 -10.16 19.05 -50.96
N TYR A 603 -11.16 18.61 -50.23
CA TYR A 603 -11.12 17.52 -49.26
C TYR A 603 -12.11 16.43 -49.68
N GLU A 604 -11.64 15.17 -49.69
CA GLU A 604 -12.46 14.02 -50.04
C GLU A 604 -12.25 12.88 -49.04
N ASP A 605 -13.36 12.41 -48.47
CA ASP A 605 -13.46 11.26 -47.60
C ASP A 605 -14.58 10.35 -48.12
N ALA A 606 -14.25 9.58 -49.17
CA ALA A 606 -15.19 8.70 -49.85
C ALA A 606 -15.79 7.61 -48.94
N ALA A 607 -15.05 7.16 -47.92
CA ALA A 607 -15.52 6.14 -46.98
C ALA A 607 -16.66 6.66 -46.10
N ASN A 608 -16.67 7.97 -45.81
CA ASN A 608 -17.71 8.62 -45.01
C ASN A 608 -18.61 9.56 -45.84
N GLY A 609 -18.56 9.46 -47.18
CA GLY A 609 -19.41 10.22 -48.11
C GLY A 609 -19.23 11.74 -48.04
N LEU A 610 -18.09 12.25 -47.56
CA LEU A 610 -17.85 13.68 -47.38
C LEU A 610 -16.92 14.21 -48.47
N ARG A 611 -17.40 15.16 -49.28
CA ARG A 611 -16.59 15.94 -50.23
C ARG A 611 -16.82 17.43 -49.99
N ARG A 612 -15.73 18.20 -49.93
CA ARG A 612 -15.74 19.66 -49.77
C ARG A 612 -14.75 20.30 -50.71
N GLU A 613 -15.20 21.32 -51.43
CA GLU A 613 -14.39 22.11 -52.35
C GLU A 613 -14.67 23.59 -52.08
N GLU A 614 -13.63 24.41 -52.08
CA GLU A 614 -13.74 25.85 -51.86
C GLU A 614 -12.62 26.59 -52.60
N SER A 615 -12.94 27.76 -53.16
CA SER A 615 -11.98 28.64 -53.83
C SER A 615 -11.86 29.94 -53.06
N LEU A 616 -10.65 30.27 -52.62
CA LEU A 616 -10.38 31.47 -51.82
C LEU A 616 -9.52 32.43 -52.64
N VAL A 617 -9.98 33.68 -52.74
CA VAL A 617 -9.31 34.73 -53.52
C VAL A 617 -8.52 35.66 -52.60
N PHE A 618 -7.29 35.94 -52.99
CA PHE A 618 -6.37 36.87 -52.34
C PHE A 618 -6.00 37.99 -53.32
N LYS A 619 -6.09 39.25 -52.87
CA LYS A 619 -5.69 40.41 -53.70
C LYS A 619 -4.37 41.03 -53.27
N SER A 620 -3.85 40.67 -52.11
CA SER A 620 -2.59 41.21 -51.58
C SER A 620 -1.92 40.24 -50.61
N SER A 621 -0.65 40.51 -50.28
CA SER A 621 0.13 39.73 -49.31
C SER A 621 -0.29 39.92 -47.84
N GLN A 622 -1.22 40.84 -47.55
CA GLN A 622 -1.72 41.10 -46.18
C GLN A 622 -3.04 40.38 -45.86
N GLU A 623 -3.61 39.65 -46.83
CA GLU A 623 -4.86 38.93 -46.63
C GLU A 623 -4.63 37.55 -46.01
N PHE A 624 -5.19 37.31 -44.84
CA PHE A 624 -5.20 36.00 -44.20
C PHE A 624 -6.58 35.37 -44.37
N ARG A 625 -6.61 34.09 -44.74
CA ARG A 625 -7.84 33.29 -44.81
C ARG A 625 -7.65 31.99 -44.05
N THR A 626 -8.78 31.43 -43.60
CA THR A 626 -8.81 30.13 -42.96
C THR A 626 -9.85 29.29 -43.67
N TRP A 627 -9.47 28.06 -44.00
CA TRP A 627 -10.36 27.06 -44.53
C TRP A 627 -10.64 26.02 -43.45
N GLU A 628 -11.92 25.69 -43.24
CA GLU A 628 -12.35 24.77 -42.19
C GLU A 628 -13.22 23.65 -42.75
N VAL A 629 -12.92 22.41 -42.37
CA VAL A 629 -13.71 21.22 -42.72
C VAL A 629 -14.02 20.42 -41.47
N ALA A 630 -15.30 20.20 -41.20
CA ALA A 630 -15.74 19.28 -40.15
C ALA A 630 -15.54 17.83 -40.62
N LEU A 631 -14.60 17.13 -39.98
CA LEU A 631 -14.18 15.77 -40.34
C LEU A 631 -15.19 14.72 -39.83
N ARG A 632 -15.34 13.66 -40.61
CA ARG A 632 -16.07 12.43 -40.21
C ARG A 632 -15.16 11.43 -39.49
N ASP A 633 -13.90 11.38 -39.92
CA ASP A 633 -12.84 10.62 -39.31
C ASP A 633 -11.71 11.59 -38.93
N GLN A 634 -11.38 11.66 -37.64
CA GLN A 634 -10.34 12.53 -37.11
C GLN A 634 -8.94 12.22 -37.67
N ASN A 635 -8.74 11.02 -38.22
CA ASN A 635 -7.47 10.60 -38.80
C ASN A 635 -7.34 10.98 -40.28
N ARG A 636 -8.44 11.35 -40.96
CA ARG A 636 -8.43 11.73 -42.38
C ARG A 636 -8.27 13.23 -42.55
N ARG A 637 -7.02 13.69 -42.55
CA ARG A 637 -6.63 15.12 -42.56
C ARG A 637 -5.92 15.59 -43.84
N SER A 638 -5.81 14.71 -44.82
CA SER A 638 -5.20 15.05 -46.12
C SER A 638 -6.20 15.79 -47.00
N PHE A 639 -5.71 16.80 -47.70
CA PHE A 639 -6.48 17.57 -48.69
C PHE A 639 -5.56 17.93 -49.86
N GLU A 640 -6.14 18.38 -50.97
CA GLU A 640 -5.38 18.86 -52.12
C GLU A 640 -5.66 20.34 -52.34
N TYR A 641 -4.66 21.06 -52.84
CA TYR A 641 -4.79 22.47 -53.17
C TYR A 641 -4.07 22.79 -54.48
N ARG A 642 -4.47 23.87 -55.15
CA ARG A 642 -3.70 24.48 -56.25
C ARG A 642 -3.78 25.99 -56.19
N ILE A 643 -2.74 26.65 -56.69
CA ILE A 643 -2.60 28.10 -56.67
C ILE A 643 -2.61 28.62 -58.10
N ASN A 644 -3.51 29.55 -58.39
CA ASN A 644 -3.64 30.20 -59.69
C ASN A 644 -3.40 31.70 -59.52
N ALA A 645 -2.38 32.26 -60.17
CA ALA A 645 -2.02 33.67 -60.05
C ALA A 645 -2.22 34.41 -61.38
N SER A 646 -3.00 35.50 -61.35
CA SER A 646 -3.08 36.48 -62.44
C SER A 646 -2.23 37.69 -62.08
N PHE A 647 -1.36 38.12 -62.98
CA PHE A 647 -0.49 39.28 -62.80
C PHE A 647 -1.05 40.52 -63.50
N LYS A 648 -0.67 41.71 -63.02
CA LYS A 648 -1.09 43.01 -63.58
C LYS A 648 -0.59 43.24 -65.00
N ASP A 649 0.47 42.54 -65.41
CA ASP A 649 1.04 42.56 -66.76
C ASP A 649 0.29 41.64 -67.75
N GLY A 650 -0.79 40.99 -67.31
CA GLY A 650 -1.62 40.10 -68.13
C GLY A 650 -1.17 38.64 -68.14
N ARG A 651 -0.06 38.28 -67.49
CA ARG A 651 0.35 36.87 -67.36
C ARG A 651 -0.56 36.11 -66.42
N PHE A 652 -0.77 34.83 -66.71
CA PHE A 652 -1.50 33.91 -65.86
C PHE A 652 -0.65 32.66 -65.59
N GLN A 653 -0.50 32.32 -64.32
CA GLN A 653 0.20 31.13 -63.87
C GLN A 653 -0.80 30.19 -63.20
N GLN A 654 -1.05 29.05 -63.82
CA GLN A 654 -1.87 27.99 -63.26
C GLN A 654 -0.99 26.97 -62.55
N GLY A 655 -1.34 26.63 -61.31
CA GLY A 655 -0.68 25.58 -60.55
C GLY A 655 -1.35 24.22 -60.71
N GLU A 656 -0.56 23.16 -60.58
CA GLU A 656 -1.06 21.80 -60.46
C GLU A 656 -1.63 21.52 -59.06
N TRP A 657 -2.50 20.51 -58.96
CA TRP A 657 -2.98 20.01 -57.68
C TRP A 657 -1.84 19.39 -56.88
N GLN A 658 -1.72 19.79 -55.62
CA GLN A 658 -0.69 19.37 -54.70
C GLN A 658 -1.33 18.81 -53.42
N PRO A 659 -0.90 17.64 -52.94
CA PRO A 659 -1.38 17.10 -51.67
C PRO A 659 -0.77 17.86 -50.48
N HIS A 660 -1.55 17.99 -49.42
CA HIS A 660 -1.13 18.50 -48.13
C HIS A 660 -1.83 17.72 -47.01
N SER A 661 -1.27 17.72 -45.80
CA SER A 661 -1.83 17.02 -44.65
C SER A 661 -1.49 17.75 -43.36
N GLY A 662 -2.46 17.86 -42.46
CA GLY A 662 -2.29 18.46 -41.13
C GLY A 662 -3.12 19.73 -40.91
N GLU A 663 -3.11 20.23 -39.68
CA GLU A 663 -3.83 21.44 -39.22
C GLU A 663 -2.94 22.70 -39.27
N GLU A 664 -1.97 22.75 -40.18
CA GLU A 664 -0.90 23.74 -40.19
C GLU A 664 -1.16 24.93 -41.13
N THR A 665 -0.20 25.86 -41.15
CA THR A 665 -0.21 27.02 -42.05
C THR A 665 0.25 26.61 -43.45
N LEU A 666 -0.59 26.79 -44.45
CA LEU A 666 -0.26 26.59 -45.86
C LEU A 666 0.27 27.90 -46.47
N ALA A 667 1.54 27.89 -46.88
CA ALA A 667 2.16 29.02 -47.57
C ALA A 667 1.73 29.09 -49.04
N ILE A 668 1.15 30.22 -49.44
CA ILE A 668 0.75 30.52 -50.82
C ILE A 668 1.91 31.28 -51.46
N VAL A 669 2.80 30.56 -52.14
CA VAL A 669 4.04 31.14 -52.68
C VAL A 669 3.84 31.67 -54.10
N VAL A 670 4.03 32.97 -54.31
CA VAL A 670 4.05 33.62 -55.64
C VAL A 670 5.39 34.31 -55.85
N LYS A 671 6.06 34.04 -56.97
CA LYS A 671 7.40 34.58 -57.29
C LYS A 671 7.33 35.69 -58.34
N ALA A 672 8.15 36.72 -58.17
CA ALA A 672 8.32 37.76 -59.19
C ALA A 672 9.08 37.23 -60.42
N PRO A 673 8.87 37.80 -61.61
CA PRO A 673 9.78 37.59 -62.75
C PRO A 673 11.21 38.07 -62.41
N PRO A 674 12.25 37.47 -63.02
CA PRO A 674 13.61 38.00 -62.89
C PRO A 674 13.72 39.42 -63.47
N ARG A 675 14.54 40.26 -62.83
CA ARG A 675 14.77 41.67 -63.20
C ARG A 675 16.26 41.96 -63.27
N HIS A 676 16.68 42.74 -64.26
CA HIS A 676 17.96 43.43 -64.24
C HIS A 676 17.83 44.75 -63.49
N GLN A 677 18.73 45.00 -62.54
CA GLN A 677 18.83 46.25 -61.80
C GLN A 677 20.11 46.96 -62.21
N ILE A 678 19.97 48.05 -62.98
CA ILE A 678 21.10 48.86 -63.44
C ILE A 678 21.19 50.10 -62.55
N GLN A 679 22.23 50.20 -61.73
CA GLN A 679 22.46 51.32 -60.84
C GLN A 679 23.29 52.40 -61.56
N ILE A 680 22.72 53.59 -61.69
CA ILE A 680 23.35 54.74 -62.34
C ILE A 680 23.92 55.64 -61.25
N VAL A 681 25.24 55.82 -61.26
CA VAL A 681 26.01 56.51 -60.21
C VAL A 681 26.56 57.82 -60.77
N PRO A 682 25.98 58.98 -60.40
CA PRO A 682 26.42 60.29 -60.88
C PRO A 682 27.62 60.88 -60.12
N ASP A 683 28.22 60.18 -59.15
CA ASP A 683 29.20 60.73 -58.20
C ASP A 683 30.39 61.48 -58.85
N ARG A 684 30.77 61.11 -60.07
CA ARG A 684 31.87 61.77 -60.78
C ARG A 684 31.45 63.02 -61.53
N LEU A 685 30.16 63.36 -61.64
CA LEU A 685 29.69 64.55 -62.34
C LEU A 685 30.17 65.83 -61.62
N ASP A 686 30.74 66.77 -62.37
CA ASP A 686 31.00 68.13 -61.89
C ASP A 686 29.77 69.00 -62.16
N LEU A 687 28.84 69.00 -61.19
CA LEU A 687 27.58 69.76 -61.28
C LEU A 687 27.79 71.28 -61.18
N ALA A 688 28.99 71.76 -60.84
CA ALA A 688 29.30 73.19 -60.87
C ALA A 688 29.58 73.67 -62.30
N THR A 689 30.25 72.85 -63.12
CA THR A 689 30.53 73.17 -64.53
C THR A 689 29.41 72.73 -65.48
N ALA A 690 28.76 71.59 -65.22
CA ALA A 690 27.60 71.09 -65.95
C ALA A 690 26.43 70.81 -64.99
N PRO A 691 25.58 71.82 -64.69
CA PRO A 691 24.48 71.69 -63.71
C PRO A 691 23.40 70.67 -64.09
N LEU A 692 23.42 70.16 -65.31
CA LEU A 692 22.47 69.21 -65.83
C LEU A 692 23.20 68.18 -66.70
N THR A 693 22.93 66.89 -66.46
CA THR A 693 23.36 65.79 -67.32
C THR A 693 22.17 64.88 -67.62
N GLU A 694 21.95 64.60 -68.91
CA GLU A 694 20.95 63.65 -69.37
C GLU A 694 21.64 62.34 -69.77
N VAL A 695 21.03 61.22 -69.38
CA VAL A 695 21.54 59.87 -69.64
C VAL A 695 20.40 59.02 -70.19
N SER A 696 20.50 58.64 -71.46
CA SER A 696 19.57 57.71 -72.09
C SER A 696 20.17 56.31 -72.09
N LEU A 697 19.41 55.35 -71.55
CA LEU A 697 19.79 53.94 -71.45
C LEU A 697 18.85 53.10 -72.30
N THR A 698 19.41 52.23 -73.14
CA THR A 698 18.65 51.26 -73.94
C THR A 698 19.10 49.85 -73.61
N HIS A 699 18.23 49.04 -73.00
CA HIS A 699 18.51 47.64 -72.66
C HIS A 699 18.39 46.79 -73.92
N LEU A 700 19.53 46.37 -74.46
CA LEU A 700 19.63 45.80 -75.81
C LEU A 700 18.82 44.51 -75.99
N PRO A 701 18.75 43.56 -75.01
CA PRO A 701 17.95 42.34 -75.17
C PRO A 701 16.43 42.60 -75.28
N THR A 702 15.91 43.60 -74.57
CA THR A 702 14.46 43.88 -74.53
C THR A 702 14.02 45.04 -75.43
N GLY A 703 14.97 45.86 -75.89
CA GLY A 703 14.69 47.12 -76.59
C GLY A 703 14.11 48.23 -75.71
N ARG A 704 13.91 48.00 -74.40
CA ARG A 704 13.40 49.02 -73.47
C ARG A 704 14.40 50.17 -73.34
N GLN A 705 13.92 51.39 -73.51
CA GLN A 705 14.71 52.62 -73.38
C GLN A 705 14.12 53.53 -72.32
N GLU A 706 14.97 54.17 -71.51
CA GLU A 706 14.57 55.14 -70.50
C GLU A 706 15.64 56.24 -70.36
N THR A 707 15.20 57.48 -70.12
CA THR A 707 16.09 58.65 -70.00
C THR A 707 16.03 59.19 -68.58
N PHE A 708 17.20 59.42 -68.00
CA PHE A 708 17.39 59.92 -66.65
C PHE A 708 18.07 61.28 -66.67
N VAL A 709 17.68 62.14 -65.73
CA VAL A 709 18.17 63.51 -65.63
C VAL A 709 18.82 63.70 -64.27
N PHE A 710 20.10 64.06 -64.27
CA PHE A 710 20.89 64.27 -63.06
C PHE A 710 21.19 65.75 -62.85
N ARG A 711 20.74 66.27 -61.70
CA ARG A 711 21.04 67.61 -61.17
C ARG A 711 21.67 67.56 -59.77
N ALA A 712 21.88 66.35 -59.26
CA ALA A 712 22.41 66.05 -57.94
C ALA A 712 23.15 64.70 -57.99
N HIS A 713 24.03 64.44 -57.04
CA HIS A 713 24.77 63.18 -56.90
C HIS A 713 23.91 62.05 -56.30
N THR A 714 22.65 61.93 -56.72
CA THR A 714 21.74 60.89 -56.21
C THR A 714 21.72 59.72 -57.18
N PRO A 715 22.18 58.52 -56.77
CA PRO A 715 22.08 57.34 -57.62
C PRO A 715 20.63 56.98 -57.95
N VAL A 716 20.39 56.48 -59.16
CA VAL A 716 19.09 56.01 -59.62
C VAL A 716 19.21 54.56 -60.04
N VAL A 717 18.22 53.74 -59.70
CA VAL A 717 18.15 52.33 -60.14
C VAL A 717 17.11 52.20 -61.24
N TRP A 718 17.53 51.65 -62.37
CA TRP A 718 16.65 51.28 -63.46
C TRP A 718 16.36 49.78 -63.44
N ASN A 719 15.07 49.44 -63.33
CA ASN A 719 14.62 48.04 -63.26
C ASN A 719 14.03 47.61 -64.61
N VAL A 720 14.57 46.54 -65.19
CA VAL A 720 14.07 45.94 -66.44
C VAL A 720 13.65 44.50 -66.17
N ASP A 721 12.36 44.19 -66.33
CA ASP A 721 11.85 42.82 -66.30
C ASP A 721 12.42 42.02 -67.48
N VAL A 722 12.93 40.82 -67.22
CA VAL A 722 13.57 39.95 -68.22
C VAL A 722 13.15 38.50 -68.04
N ASP A 723 13.34 37.71 -69.09
CA ASP A 723 13.22 36.26 -68.98
C ASP A 723 14.44 35.67 -68.25
N PRO A 724 14.29 34.53 -67.53
CA PRO A 724 15.39 33.89 -66.83
C PRO A 724 16.56 33.57 -67.76
N GLY A 725 17.77 33.99 -67.39
CA GLY A 725 19.00 33.73 -68.16
C GLY A 725 19.35 34.79 -69.22
N THR A 726 18.58 35.87 -69.33
CA THR A 726 18.92 37.02 -70.18
C THR A 726 20.19 37.71 -69.66
N PRO A 727 21.20 38.06 -70.48
CA PRO A 727 22.40 38.79 -70.04
C PRO A 727 22.13 40.29 -69.84
N VAL A 728 22.82 40.93 -68.90
CA VAL A 728 22.78 42.39 -68.70
C VAL A 728 23.60 43.04 -69.81
N ARG A 729 22.96 43.81 -70.70
CA ARG A 729 23.65 44.58 -71.74
C ARG A 729 22.83 45.78 -72.17
N TYR A 730 23.43 46.96 -72.17
CA TYR A 730 22.73 48.21 -72.48
C TYR A 730 23.62 49.22 -73.18
N ARG A 731 23.01 50.09 -73.99
CA ARG A 731 23.65 51.23 -74.63
C ARG A 731 23.41 52.50 -73.82
N VAL A 732 24.45 53.29 -73.65
CA VAL A 732 24.47 54.54 -72.87
C VAL A 732 24.74 55.73 -73.78
N GLU A 733 23.89 56.73 -73.70
CA GLU A 733 24.04 58.04 -74.35
C GLU A 733 24.04 59.13 -73.28
N VAL A 734 25.14 59.88 -73.16
CA VAL A 734 25.31 60.91 -72.13
C VAL A 734 25.43 62.29 -72.79
N THR A 735 24.62 63.23 -72.31
CA THR A 735 24.68 64.64 -72.72
C THR A 735 24.88 65.52 -71.49
N HIS A 736 25.98 66.25 -71.45
CA HIS A 736 26.24 67.26 -70.42
C HIS A 736 25.76 68.63 -70.89
N PHE A 737 25.17 69.42 -70.00
CA PHE A 737 24.70 70.78 -70.27
C PHE A 737 25.48 71.78 -69.41
N PRO A 738 26.55 72.40 -69.94
CA PRO A 738 27.33 73.42 -69.24
C PRO A 738 26.54 74.70 -68.97
N ALA A 739 26.84 75.42 -67.89
CA ALA A 739 26.07 76.61 -67.44
C ALA A 739 26.10 77.83 -68.40
N GLY A 740 26.89 77.79 -69.48
CA GLY A 740 27.02 78.91 -70.43
C GLY A 740 27.47 78.49 -71.84
N GLY A 741 27.24 77.24 -72.24
CA GLY A 741 27.64 76.72 -73.56
C GLY A 741 26.62 75.75 -74.15
N ASP A 742 26.82 75.37 -75.41
CA ASP A 742 26.00 74.37 -76.07
C ASP A 742 26.12 72.99 -75.40
N PRO A 743 25.08 72.13 -75.48
CA PRO A 743 25.13 70.78 -74.93
C PRO A 743 26.29 69.97 -75.52
N VAL A 744 26.98 69.24 -74.66
CA VAL A 744 28.10 68.37 -75.04
C VAL A 744 27.63 66.93 -74.99
N VAL A 745 27.45 66.34 -76.17
CA VAL A 745 27.06 64.95 -76.35
C VAL A 745 28.31 64.08 -76.41
N LEU A 746 28.40 63.08 -75.53
CA LEU A 746 29.46 62.07 -75.60
C LEU A 746 29.11 61.01 -76.65
N ALA A 747 30.14 60.39 -77.23
CA ALA A 747 29.93 59.26 -78.13
C ALA A 747 29.24 58.12 -77.36
N PRO A 748 28.18 57.50 -77.93
CA PRO A 748 27.48 56.41 -77.28
C PRO A 748 28.42 55.21 -77.07
N PHE A 749 28.26 54.53 -75.93
CA PHE A 749 29.01 53.31 -75.61
C PHE A 749 28.08 52.24 -75.05
N GLU A 750 28.52 50.99 -75.05
CA GLU A 750 27.78 49.85 -74.49
C GLU A 750 28.42 49.42 -73.17
N GLU A 751 27.59 48.93 -72.25
CA GLU A 751 27.97 48.47 -70.93
C GLU A 751 27.25 47.16 -70.61
N GLU A 752 27.93 46.28 -69.89
CA GLU A 752 27.45 44.95 -69.48
C GLU A 752 27.37 44.84 -67.95
N ASP A 753 28.01 45.75 -67.23
CA ASP A 753 27.97 45.79 -65.76
C ASP A 753 26.63 46.35 -65.24
N PRO A 754 26.09 45.81 -64.13
CA PRO A 754 24.87 46.32 -63.50
C PRO A 754 25.06 47.67 -62.79
N VAL A 755 26.25 48.28 -62.88
CA VAL A 755 26.56 49.59 -62.29
C VAL A 755 27.19 50.48 -63.36
N LEU A 756 26.51 51.58 -63.71
CA LEU A 756 27.00 52.60 -64.61
C LEU A 756 27.50 53.81 -63.81
N VAL A 757 28.80 54.11 -63.87
CA VAL A 757 29.35 55.36 -63.32
C VAL A 757 29.41 56.43 -64.41
N LEU A 758 28.73 57.56 -64.21
CA LEU A 758 28.66 58.60 -65.22
C LEU A 758 30.00 59.33 -65.38
N PRO A 759 30.49 59.52 -66.62
CA PRO A 759 31.73 60.25 -66.86
C PRO A 759 31.58 61.75 -66.49
N PRO A 760 32.62 62.39 -65.91
CA PRO A 760 32.62 63.84 -65.65
C PRO A 760 32.63 64.67 -66.93
N TYR A 761 31.99 65.85 -66.91
CA TYR A 761 32.28 66.90 -67.87
C TYR A 761 33.66 67.52 -67.58
N GLN A 762 34.54 67.58 -68.58
CA GLN A 762 35.83 68.26 -68.50
C GLN A 762 35.86 69.45 -69.47
N PRO A 763 35.85 70.70 -68.99
CA PRO A 763 35.92 71.85 -69.88
C PRO A 763 37.33 71.98 -70.50
N PRO A 764 37.46 72.30 -71.80
CA PRO A 764 38.76 72.55 -72.42
C PRO A 764 39.44 73.74 -71.76
N ARG A 765 40.72 73.60 -71.38
CA ARG A 765 41.51 74.66 -70.72
C ARG A 765 42.64 75.13 -71.63
N PRO A 766 42.67 76.40 -72.08
CA PRO A 766 43.77 76.90 -72.89
C PRO A 766 45.06 77.05 -72.07
N GLY A 767 46.21 76.79 -72.69
CA GLY A 767 47.52 76.90 -72.05
C GLY A 767 48.69 76.55 -72.98
N LEU A 768 49.88 76.40 -72.41
CA LEU A 768 51.11 76.05 -73.14
C LEU A 768 51.42 74.55 -72.95
N PHE A 769 51.60 73.83 -74.05
CA PHE A 769 52.14 72.47 -74.06
C PHE A 769 53.64 72.52 -74.38
N ARG A 770 54.47 71.96 -73.49
CA ARG A 770 55.93 71.99 -73.59
C ARG A 770 56.47 70.58 -73.78
N VAL A 771 57.30 70.39 -74.80
CA VAL A 771 57.99 69.14 -75.10
C VAL A 771 59.50 69.37 -75.03
N GLN A 772 60.16 68.68 -74.12
CA GLN A 772 61.61 68.72 -74.00
C GLN A 772 62.26 67.66 -74.90
N LEU A 773 63.14 68.10 -75.80
CA LEU A 773 63.92 67.25 -76.70
C LEU A 773 65.29 66.98 -76.09
N VAL A 774 65.65 65.71 -75.89
CA VAL A 774 66.90 65.31 -75.22
C VAL A 774 67.77 64.46 -76.15
N PRO A 775 68.82 65.05 -76.78
CA PRO A 775 69.75 64.33 -77.67
C PRO A 775 70.89 63.59 -76.95
N SER A 776 70.77 63.33 -75.65
CA SER A 776 71.88 62.82 -74.82
C SER A 776 72.48 61.50 -75.30
N LEU A 777 71.70 60.68 -76.00
CA LEU A 777 72.12 59.37 -76.49
C LEU A 777 72.79 59.41 -77.87
N ILE A 778 72.72 60.54 -78.60
CA ILE A 778 73.23 60.65 -79.97
C ILE A 778 74.77 60.68 -79.98
N ASP A 779 75.37 60.03 -80.97
CA ASP A 779 76.79 60.10 -81.30
C ASP A 779 77.00 61.06 -82.48
N PHE A 780 77.21 62.35 -82.16
CA PHE A 780 77.38 63.41 -83.17
C PHE A 780 78.66 63.28 -83.99
N THR A 781 79.59 62.36 -83.64
CA THR A 781 80.72 62.06 -84.53
C THR A 781 80.31 61.22 -85.73
N LYS A 782 79.28 60.38 -85.57
CA LYS A 782 78.72 59.51 -86.63
C LYS A 782 77.52 60.13 -87.31
N THR A 783 76.72 60.90 -86.58
CA THR A 783 75.56 61.63 -87.11
C THR A 783 75.69 63.11 -86.80
N PRO A 784 76.49 63.87 -87.56
CA PRO A 784 76.78 65.28 -87.27
C PRO A 784 75.56 66.19 -87.21
N LEU A 785 74.46 65.79 -87.86
CA LEU A 785 73.19 66.50 -87.82
C LEU A 785 72.04 65.50 -87.62
N VAL A 786 71.12 65.84 -86.73
CA VAL A 786 69.85 65.12 -86.55
C VAL A 786 68.72 66.14 -86.57
N THR A 787 67.74 65.98 -87.46
CA THR A 787 66.56 66.83 -87.50
C THR A 787 65.35 66.11 -86.93
N ILE A 788 64.48 66.85 -86.26
CA ILE A 788 63.22 66.34 -85.70
C ILE A 788 62.09 67.23 -86.17
N ASP A 789 61.22 66.67 -87.00
CA ASP A 789 60.00 67.33 -87.44
C ASP A 789 58.89 66.99 -86.45
N LEU A 790 58.39 68.00 -85.75
CA LEU A 790 57.32 67.92 -84.76
C LEU A 790 56.05 68.50 -85.35
N ARG A 791 54.90 67.84 -85.14
CA ARG A 791 53.59 68.35 -85.58
C ARG A 791 52.53 68.09 -84.53
N TYR A 792 51.91 69.14 -84.01
CA TYR A 792 50.76 69.07 -83.13
C TYR A 792 49.50 69.37 -83.93
N GLN A 793 48.54 68.45 -83.90
CA GLN A 793 47.25 68.60 -84.55
C GLN A 793 46.13 68.44 -83.53
N ASP A 794 45.26 69.44 -83.45
CA ASP A 794 44.02 69.43 -82.71
C ASP A 794 42.88 69.79 -83.64
N GLU A 795 42.31 68.78 -84.30
CA GLU A 795 41.24 68.94 -85.29
C GLU A 795 39.97 69.56 -84.69
N VAL A 796 39.68 69.31 -83.40
CA VAL A 796 38.48 69.83 -82.73
C VAL A 796 38.57 71.33 -82.51
N HIS A 797 39.79 71.85 -82.31
CA HIS A 797 40.02 73.28 -82.14
C HIS A 797 40.65 73.95 -83.37
N GLY A 798 40.82 73.22 -84.47
CA GLY A 798 41.38 73.71 -85.73
C GLY A 798 42.86 74.13 -85.64
N ILE A 799 43.65 73.53 -84.75
CA ILE A 799 45.07 73.85 -84.57
C ILE A 799 45.93 72.82 -85.33
N ASP A 800 46.84 73.29 -86.18
CA ASP A 800 47.85 72.47 -86.84
C ASP A 800 49.17 73.24 -86.84
N VAL A 801 50.10 72.82 -85.99
CA VAL A 801 51.38 73.50 -85.77
C VAL A 801 52.52 72.52 -86.04
N SER A 802 53.34 72.83 -87.03
CA SER A 802 54.55 72.06 -87.37
C SER A 802 55.82 72.85 -87.04
N HIS A 803 56.83 72.19 -86.52
CA HIS A 803 58.12 72.78 -86.16
C HIS A 803 59.26 71.79 -86.39
N ALA A 804 60.33 72.23 -87.06
CA ALA A 804 61.50 71.40 -87.31
C ALA A 804 62.67 71.87 -86.43
N VAL A 805 63.30 70.94 -85.73
CA VAL A 805 64.44 71.21 -84.83
C VAL A 805 65.67 70.50 -85.34
N ALA A 806 66.79 71.22 -85.49
CA ALA A 806 68.08 70.66 -85.88
C ALA A 806 69.01 70.56 -84.65
N LEU A 807 69.52 69.35 -84.41
CA LEU A 807 70.41 69.02 -83.30
C LEU A 807 71.81 68.71 -83.86
N THR A 808 72.82 69.43 -83.38
CA THR A 808 74.24 69.26 -83.76
C THR A 808 75.14 68.97 -82.56
N ASP A 809 74.59 69.07 -81.34
CA ASP A 809 75.26 68.73 -80.10
C ASP A 809 74.27 68.15 -79.08
N ARG A 810 74.77 67.81 -77.87
CA ARG A 810 73.97 67.16 -76.83
C ARG A 810 73.13 68.12 -75.98
N THR A 811 73.01 69.39 -76.36
CA THR A 811 72.22 70.38 -75.61
C THR A 811 70.72 70.10 -75.77
N PRO A 812 69.95 69.91 -74.68
CA PRO A 812 68.51 69.76 -74.76
C PRO A 812 67.83 71.02 -75.30
N MET A 813 66.73 70.83 -76.05
CA MET A 813 65.89 71.91 -76.57
C MET A 813 64.46 71.77 -76.08
N GLU A 814 63.67 72.84 -76.14
CA GLU A 814 62.25 72.84 -75.79
C GLU A 814 61.42 73.30 -76.98
N TRP A 815 60.36 72.54 -77.29
CA TRP A 815 59.31 72.94 -78.22
C TRP A 815 58.05 73.28 -77.44
N VAL A 816 57.48 74.46 -77.70
CA VAL A 816 56.30 74.96 -76.99
C VAL A 816 55.19 75.26 -78.00
N VAL A 817 53.98 74.77 -77.71
CA VAL A 817 52.78 74.98 -78.53
C VAL A 817 51.67 75.58 -77.67
N ASP A 818 51.03 76.64 -78.17
CA ASP A 818 49.79 77.14 -77.60
C ASP A 818 48.64 76.18 -77.92
N VAL A 819 48.01 75.62 -76.88
CA VAL A 819 46.91 74.67 -77.02
C VAL A 819 45.62 75.24 -76.46
N ARG A 820 44.49 74.99 -77.14
CA ARG A 820 43.15 75.38 -76.67
C ARG A 820 42.64 74.47 -75.55
N ASP A 821 43.20 73.25 -75.46
CA ASP A 821 42.97 72.31 -74.38
C ASP A 821 44.28 71.62 -73.96
N VAL A 822 44.77 71.92 -72.75
CA VAL A 822 45.99 71.35 -72.16
C VAL A 822 45.90 69.84 -71.91
N ASN A 823 44.71 69.25 -72.01
CA ASN A 823 44.52 67.80 -71.93
C ASN A 823 44.75 67.11 -73.29
N ARG A 824 44.75 67.86 -74.39
CA ARG A 824 45.07 67.34 -75.73
C ARG A 824 46.57 67.49 -75.99
N ARG A 825 47.34 66.45 -75.67
CA ARG A 825 48.82 66.47 -75.70
C ARG A 825 49.45 65.65 -76.82
N LEU A 826 48.64 65.01 -77.66
CA LEU A 826 49.14 64.14 -78.72
C LEU A 826 49.82 64.97 -79.83
N TYR A 827 51.06 64.66 -80.14
CA TYR A 827 51.79 65.23 -81.27
C TYR A 827 52.55 64.13 -82.02
N ALA A 828 52.80 64.36 -83.30
CA ALA A 828 53.66 63.53 -84.11
C ALA A 828 55.09 64.05 -84.12
N HIS A 829 56.05 63.14 -84.24
CA HIS A 829 57.45 63.47 -84.48
C HIS A 829 58.06 62.52 -85.51
N GLN A 830 58.99 63.03 -86.32
CA GLN A 830 59.82 62.24 -87.22
C GLN A 830 61.27 62.64 -87.05
N ILE A 831 62.15 61.67 -86.79
CA ILE A 831 63.57 61.92 -86.54
C ILE A 831 64.36 61.47 -87.77
N THR A 832 65.19 62.37 -88.30
CA THR A 832 66.06 62.09 -89.46
C THR A 832 67.52 62.28 -89.06
N TYR A 833 68.32 61.23 -89.21
CA TYR A 833 69.76 61.24 -88.93
C TYR A 833 70.54 61.46 -90.22
N PHE A 834 71.48 62.39 -90.23
CA PHE A 834 72.42 62.58 -91.34
C PHE A 834 73.74 61.91 -90.97
N VAL A 835 74.05 60.77 -91.59
CA VAL A 835 75.16 59.89 -91.17
C VAL A 835 76.45 60.22 -91.94
N ALA A 836 77.58 60.35 -91.24
CA ALA A 836 78.89 60.63 -91.85
C ALA A 836 79.49 59.41 -92.56
N PRO A 837 80.32 59.58 -93.61
CA PRO A 837 80.90 60.83 -94.08
C PRO A 837 80.11 61.57 -95.18
N ASP A 838 79.14 60.91 -95.82
CA ASP A 838 78.38 61.42 -96.97
C ASP A 838 77.10 62.18 -96.61
N GLN A 839 76.74 62.21 -95.32
CA GLN A 839 75.58 62.91 -94.76
C GLN A 839 74.24 62.46 -95.37
N VAL A 840 74.12 61.18 -95.72
CA VAL A 840 72.87 60.64 -96.24
C VAL A 840 71.79 60.70 -95.16
N PRO A 841 70.59 61.24 -95.48
CA PRO A 841 69.48 61.31 -94.52
C PRO A 841 68.81 59.95 -94.34
N HIS A 842 68.70 59.50 -93.09
CA HIS A 842 67.96 58.33 -92.66
C HIS A 842 66.81 58.76 -91.75
N ALA A 843 65.61 58.85 -92.33
CA ALA A 843 64.39 59.19 -91.61
C ALA A 843 63.78 57.94 -90.94
N LEU A 844 63.51 58.03 -89.64
CA LEU A 844 62.66 57.06 -88.95
C LEU A 844 61.20 57.26 -89.38
N PRO A 845 60.34 56.24 -89.24
CA PRO A 845 58.90 56.41 -89.41
C PRO A 845 58.36 57.48 -88.46
N GLN A 846 57.38 58.26 -88.94
CA GLN A 846 56.65 59.21 -88.09
C GLN A 846 55.97 58.45 -86.94
N ALA A 847 56.14 58.94 -85.72
CA ALA A 847 55.58 58.35 -84.51
C ALA A 847 54.74 59.38 -83.74
N PHE A 848 53.72 58.90 -83.02
CA PHE A 848 52.83 59.73 -82.21
C PHE A 848 53.09 59.50 -80.72
N THR A 849 53.06 60.56 -79.93
CA THR A 849 53.24 60.50 -78.47
C THR A 849 52.54 61.68 -77.81
N ASP A 850 52.16 61.50 -76.54
CA ASP A 850 51.58 62.53 -75.68
C ASP A 850 52.54 62.95 -74.55
N LYS A 851 53.75 62.39 -74.55
CA LYS A 851 54.75 62.60 -73.50
C LYS A 851 55.42 63.97 -73.64
N PRO A 852 55.59 64.73 -72.55
CA PRO A 852 56.24 66.04 -72.56
C PRO A 852 57.79 65.96 -72.68
N LEU A 853 58.35 64.76 -72.87
CA LEU A 853 59.78 64.51 -73.00
C LEU A 853 60.02 63.53 -74.16
N LEU A 854 60.81 63.95 -75.14
CA LEU A 854 61.25 63.13 -76.26
C LEU A 854 62.77 62.91 -76.16
N VAL A 855 63.17 61.71 -75.74
CA VAL A 855 64.58 61.30 -75.76
C VAL A 855 64.89 60.79 -77.17
N VAL A 856 65.84 61.42 -77.83
CA VAL A 856 66.22 61.07 -79.20
C VAL A 856 67.17 59.87 -79.13
N PRO A 857 66.81 58.72 -79.72
CA PRO A 857 67.67 57.54 -79.66
C PRO A 857 68.97 57.77 -80.43
N ARG A 858 69.99 56.95 -80.16
CA ARG A 858 71.17 56.90 -81.02
C ARG A 858 70.79 56.26 -82.37
N PHE A 859 71.37 56.72 -83.46
CA PHE A 859 71.21 56.04 -84.75
C PHE A 859 71.73 54.59 -84.66
N GLN A 860 70.91 53.65 -85.10
CA GLN A 860 71.27 52.25 -85.30
C GLN A 860 70.94 51.94 -86.76
N PRO A 861 71.92 51.51 -87.58
CA PRO A 861 71.72 51.26 -88.99
C PRO A 861 70.77 50.09 -89.27
#